data_AF-A0A1V6FHR9-F1
#
_entry.id   AF-A0A1V6FHR9-F1
#
_cell.length_a   1.000
_cell.length_b   1.000
_cell.length_c   1.000
_cell.angle_alpha   90.00
_cell.angle_beta   90.00
_cell.angle_gamma   90.00
#
_symmetry.space_group_name_H-M   'P 1'
#
loop_
_entity.id
_entity.type
_entity.pdbx_description
1 polymer ?
#
loop_
_entity_poly.entity_id
_entity_poly.type
_entity_poly.pdbx_seq_one_letter_code
_entity_poly.pdbx_strand_id
1 'polypeptide(L)'
;MFSRYLCACCLLFCCISGLSAQDLPAPGPLHYQEGQPLAIYEGWNNYDNALSFQATNNAISLKIIGGEHRWDSSLERYVIGLNPAVEYSFLAHVETNYSGSVYLQVKRYKDGKEISRRSSERNWRHKAVIQVDFTPGEADRVQLLIRTPTSPEYLGATAKVTAMTLRKFIPPQPDEPPRFAIIPGYQVASLYLNRLLADKPEEFSSTVQYRVQGSKQWLDALPMVFIWQEKRAASSILKLQENTVYDVQVSFADKGRKGKVEGRVQTLTPVVPIAKTIELGPDNYPGNLVIRDKGSPDGYIRYVAKPGFALRGDMASGNAITITGASYVILEGLTIIGAKINGIGIMGSEWIQIRNCDIAGFARVGVHRPDIDGSYYEDGQQLNNDAGIRIMGSNHILLEGNYIHDPRSTANSWFHSHPAGPNAVHIGESTAVAIRYNDFVGCDAHRWNDVIEGAGNGSRTGSVYQDAEVCGNYLAFGNDDGIELDGGQSNARFFYNKSEGLLCGVSTAPCLVGPSYLYQNLVCDLGDAYGLTGASIKNNYALAGRGTIFFFNNTIAGPGSGISGYSYSDSSEDKDMLNGPLKGYARNNVIASTGGAISRRLFTHFRSDFDFSLIGRPGDNEAAAKRLREQFGQEKNSVAAPAQFVAEGRADYRLRENSPGWQAGCALPNVLPQKAPHMGAYQPGEIEVLPYRPLSLQTDTQRLQFTWSPQGIAPQRVMLSLSKPGEAVSFTIRKNDSLDFLQIEPAAGVVSYGQPLALNVRIDEAKIPHAKLNSGSFLVRTANGLSRPVSVYVDASAHRALAERARAHGVIRAKVKAQDDGSYVLRFRVPQDGSYYLFVNFAARPSSSVKESYNGQSERASLYCSHGSQPLWAFVGRNSYGGQVNQPRKLAAGIHEFTISAWRDGEAMPQIRAAALAEDHNAFALSPFAE
;
A
#
# COMPACT_ATOMS: atom_id res chain seq x y z
N MET A 1 -12.84 -24.12 -68.69
CA MET A 1 -13.95 -25.09 -68.73
C MET A 1 -14.77 -24.90 -67.46
N PHE A 2 -15.99 -24.39 -67.39
CA PHE A 2 -17.01 -23.96 -68.36
C PHE A 2 -17.68 -22.67 -67.83
N SER A 3 -18.02 -21.78 -68.76
CA SER A 3 -18.57 -20.40 -68.61
C SER A 3 -20.02 -20.44 -68.06
N ARG A 4 -20.49 -19.62 -67.11
CA ARG A 4 -20.78 -18.16 -67.12
C ARG A 4 -21.52 -17.68 -68.37
N TYR A 5 -22.78 -17.24 -68.24
CA TYR A 5 -23.37 -16.05 -68.89
C TYR A 5 -24.79 -15.73 -68.37
N LEU A 6 -25.17 -14.46 -68.56
CA LEU A 6 -26.39 -13.69 -68.21
C LEU A 6 -26.41 -13.09 -66.79
N CYS A 7 -26.59 -11.78 -66.58
CA CYS A 7 -26.88 -10.63 -67.44
C CYS A 7 -26.59 -9.36 -66.58
N ALA A 8 -25.63 -8.51 -66.94
CA ALA A 8 -25.77 -7.27 -67.72
C ALA A 8 -26.71 -6.20 -67.13
N CYS A 9 -26.08 -5.07 -66.76
CA CYS A 9 -26.55 -3.69 -66.88
C CYS A 9 -27.52 -3.11 -65.82
N CYS A 10 -26.94 -2.57 -64.74
CA CYS A 10 -27.24 -1.22 -64.23
C CYS A 10 -25.95 -0.62 -63.64
N LEU A 11 -25.20 0.08 -64.50
CA LEU A 11 -24.04 0.91 -64.19
C LEU A 11 -24.48 2.38 -64.29
N LEU A 12 -23.83 3.24 -63.50
CA LEU A 12 -24.03 4.69 -63.32
C LEU A 12 -25.15 5.10 -62.35
N PHE A 13 -24.84 5.11 -61.06
CA PHE A 13 -24.72 6.33 -60.23
C PHE A 13 -24.20 5.92 -58.83
N CYS A 14 -23.39 6.77 -58.19
CA CYS A 14 -22.74 6.61 -56.88
C CYS A 14 -21.39 5.84 -56.82
N CYS A 15 -20.37 6.41 -57.45
CA CYS A 15 -18.96 6.25 -57.03
C CYS A 15 -18.42 7.58 -56.50
N ILE A 16 -18.91 8.10 -55.37
CA ILE A 16 -18.19 9.06 -54.53
C ILE A 16 -18.64 8.88 -53.08
N SER A 17 -17.79 8.27 -52.25
CA SER A 17 -17.63 8.43 -50.79
C SER A 17 -17.20 7.09 -50.15
N GLY A 18 -15.89 6.88 -50.16
CA GLY A 18 -15.27 5.68 -49.58
C GLY A 18 -13.76 5.81 -49.55
N LEU A 19 -13.25 6.93 -49.07
CA LEU A 19 -11.85 7.05 -48.66
C LEU A 19 -11.81 6.94 -47.13
N SER A 20 -11.42 5.77 -46.64
CA SER A 20 -10.94 5.58 -45.28
C SER A 20 -9.63 6.34 -45.10
N ALA A 21 -9.43 6.96 -43.94
CA ALA A 21 -8.29 7.81 -43.61
C ALA A 21 -6.92 7.10 -43.51
N GLN A 22 -6.70 5.98 -44.20
CA GLN A 22 -5.45 5.20 -44.17
C GLN A 22 -4.53 5.38 -45.39
N ASP A 23 -4.92 6.14 -46.42
CA ASP A 23 -4.10 6.34 -47.65
C ASP A 23 -3.58 7.77 -47.86
N LEU A 24 -3.57 8.61 -46.81
CA LEU A 24 -2.88 9.90 -46.88
C LEU A 24 -1.41 9.71 -46.44
N PRO A 25 -0.42 10.25 -47.19
CA PRO A 25 0.98 10.20 -46.76
C PRO A 25 1.09 10.84 -45.37
N ALA A 26 1.82 10.18 -44.46
CA ALA A 26 2.02 10.68 -43.11
C ALA A 26 2.49 12.15 -43.19
N PRO A 27 1.77 13.08 -42.55
CA PRO A 27 2.13 14.49 -42.60
C PRO A 27 3.58 14.64 -42.13
N GLY A 28 4.38 15.39 -42.90
CA GLY A 28 5.80 15.60 -42.61
C GLY A 28 6.04 16.10 -41.18
N PRO A 29 7.27 15.93 -40.66
CA PRO A 29 7.60 16.34 -39.30
C PRO A 29 7.33 17.84 -39.12
N LEU A 30 6.83 18.21 -37.95
CA LEU A 30 6.64 19.60 -37.57
C LEU A 30 8.01 20.26 -37.41
N HIS A 31 8.31 21.26 -38.22
CA HIS A 31 9.56 22.01 -38.12
C HIS A 31 9.40 23.15 -37.13
N TYR A 32 10.07 23.08 -35.98
CA TYR A 32 10.09 24.18 -35.02
C TYR A 32 11.02 25.29 -35.52
N GLN A 33 10.53 26.54 -35.54
CA GLN A 33 11.35 27.72 -35.84
C GLN A 33 11.54 28.54 -34.56
N GLU A 34 12.75 29.04 -34.37
CA GLU A 34 13.12 29.77 -33.16
C GLU A 34 12.45 31.15 -33.14
N GLY A 35 11.72 31.48 -32.05
CA GLY A 35 11.26 32.84 -31.77
C GLY A 35 9.78 33.03 -31.41
N GLN A 36 8.89 32.05 -31.60
CA GLN A 36 7.46 32.15 -31.23
C GLN A 36 6.88 30.80 -30.76
N PRO A 37 5.88 30.78 -29.85
CA PRO A 37 5.13 29.57 -29.51
C PRO A 37 4.46 28.98 -30.75
N LEU A 38 4.61 27.68 -30.92
CA LEU A 38 4.00 26.96 -32.03
C LEU A 38 2.70 26.31 -31.56
N ALA A 39 1.55 26.76 -32.07
CA ALA A 39 0.27 26.10 -31.86
C ALA A 39 0.21 24.81 -32.69
N ILE A 40 -0.19 23.69 -32.08
CA ILE A 40 -0.06 22.35 -32.71
C ILE A 40 -1.43 21.68 -32.85
N TYR A 41 -2.28 22.07 -33.82
CA TYR A 41 -3.57 21.38 -34.00
C TYR A 41 -3.63 20.49 -35.24
N GLU A 42 -2.65 20.57 -36.13
CA GLU A 42 -2.64 19.85 -37.41
C GLU A 42 -1.55 18.76 -37.47
N GLY A 43 -1.78 17.76 -38.33
CA GLY A 43 -0.81 16.73 -38.66
C GLY A 43 -0.59 15.66 -37.58
N TRP A 44 -1.53 15.53 -36.64
CA TRP A 44 -1.57 14.44 -35.66
C TRP A 44 -1.97 13.13 -36.31
N ASN A 45 -1.25 12.05 -35.98
CA ASN A 45 -1.58 10.70 -36.44
C ASN A 45 -2.10 9.86 -35.29
N ASN A 46 -3.13 9.07 -35.57
CA ASN A 46 -3.58 8.01 -34.69
C ASN A 46 -3.21 6.66 -35.32
N TYR A 47 -2.43 5.85 -34.61
CA TYR A 47 -1.98 4.55 -35.10
C TYR A 47 -2.67 3.36 -34.43
N ASP A 48 -3.47 3.57 -33.38
CA ASP A 48 -3.90 2.47 -32.49
C ASP A 48 -5.41 2.14 -32.53
N ASN A 49 -6.21 2.84 -33.36
CA ASN A 49 -7.66 2.64 -33.52
C ASN A 49 -8.48 2.69 -32.21
N ALA A 50 -7.87 2.94 -31.05
CA ALA A 50 -8.54 2.98 -29.74
C ALA A 50 -9.12 4.36 -29.41
N LEU A 51 -8.86 5.34 -30.28
CA LEU A 51 -9.23 6.74 -30.14
C LEU A 51 -9.92 7.22 -31.42
N SER A 52 -10.99 7.99 -31.29
CA SER A 52 -11.48 8.85 -32.37
C SER A 52 -11.10 10.29 -32.05
N PHE A 53 -10.71 11.06 -33.07
CA PHE A 53 -10.38 12.45 -32.88
C PHE A 53 -10.84 13.33 -34.04
N GLN A 54 -11.07 14.60 -33.72
CA GLN A 54 -11.33 15.65 -34.69
C GLN A 54 -10.47 16.87 -34.34
N ALA A 55 -9.65 17.29 -35.29
CA ALA A 55 -8.85 18.51 -35.17
C ALA A 55 -9.56 19.69 -35.82
N THR A 56 -9.42 20.86 -35.19
CA THR A 56 -9.84 22.17 -35.68
C THR A 56 -8.68 23.15 -35.47
N ASN A 57 -8.75 24.35 -36.02
CA ASN A 57 -7.65 25.32 -35.95
C ASN A 57 -7.29 25.77 -34.52
N ASN A 58 -8.12 25.46 -33.51
CA ASN A 58 -7.89 25.86 -32.11
C ASN A 58 -8.14 24.75 -31.07
N ALA A 59 -8.51 23.54 -31.49
CA ALA A 59 -8.83 22.45 -30.58
C ALA A 59 -8.69 21.08 -31.23
N ILE A 60 -8.37 20.07 -30.41
CA ILE A 60 -8.53 18.66 -30.75
C ILE A 60 -9.59 18.07 -29.81
N SER A 61 -10.64 17.51 -30.38
CA SER A 61 -11.63 16.74 -29.63
C SER A 61 -11.31 15.26 -29.74
N LEU A 62 -11.34 14.56 -28.61
CA LEU A 62 -10.99 13.16 -28.45
C LEU A 62 -12.19 12.39 -27.88
N LYS A 63 -12.37 11.15 -28.33
CA LYS A 63 -13.22 10.18 -27.65
C LYS A 63 -12.55 8.82 -27.64
N ILE A 64 -12.43 8.24 -26.46
CA ILE A 64 -11.88 6.91 -26.25
C ILE A 64 -12.95 5.91 -26.69
N ILE A 65 -12.68 5.17 -27.76
CA ILE A 65 -13.64 4.26 -28.41
C ILE A 65 -13.38 2.79 -28.10
N GLY A 66 -12.24 2.49 -27.47
CA GLY A 66 -11.87 1.13 -27.05
C GLY A 66 -11.19 0.33 -28.15
N GLY A 67 -10.40 -0.66 -27.72
CA GLY A 67 -9.63 -1.60 -28.54
C GLY A 67 -8.68 -2.41 -27.65
N GLU A 68 -8.45 -3.68 -27.95
CA GLU A 68 -7.45 -4.49 -27.24
C GLU A 68 -6.05 -3.99 -27.60
N HIS A 69 -5.53 -3.06 -26.81
CA HIS A 69 -4.17 -2.57 -26.97
C HIS A 69 -3.45 -2.63 -25.62
N ARG A 70 -2.23 -3.20 -25.62
CA ARG A 70 -1.41 -3.40 -24.41
C ARG A 70 -0.98 -2.09 -23.74
N TRP A 71 -1.17 -0.94 -24.41
CA TRP A 71 -0.66 0.36 -23.99
C TRP A 71 -1.75 1.44 -24.13
N ASP A 72 -1.60 2.51 -23.35
CA ASP A 72 -2.35 3.76 -23.55
C ASP A 72 -2.28 4.21 -25.01
N SER A 73 -3.41 4.69 -25.51
CA SER A 73 -3.55 5.20 -26.88
C SER A 73 -2.83 6.54 -27.03
N SER A 74 -2.37 6.85 -28.24
CA SER A 74 -1.77 8.13 -28.59
C SER A 74 -2.27 8.74 -29.89
N LEU A 75 -2.47 10.05 -29.83
CA LEU A 75 -2.20 10.90 -31.00
C LEU A 75 -0.72 11.28 -30.98
N GLU A 76 -0.06 11.19 -32.13
CA GLU A 76 1.38 11.36 -32.26
C GLU A 76 1.75 12.44 -33.27
N ARG A 77 2.79 13.24 -32.94
CA ARG A 77 3.37 14.26 -33.81
C ARG A 77 4.89 14.29 -33.68
N TYR A 78 5.61 14.15 -34.78
CA TYR A 78 7.07 14.31 -34.80
C TYR A 78 7.46 15.77 -34.93
N VAL A 79 8.54 16.15 -34.25
CA VAL A 79 9.12 17.49 -34.28
C VAL A 79 10.61 17.41 -34.56
N ILE A 80 11.09 18.31 -35.42
CA ILE A 80 12.50 18.53 -35.76
C ILE A 80 12.87 20.01 -35.63
N GLY A 81 14.16 20.34 -35.66
CA GLY A 81 14.64 21.73 -35.58
C GLY A 81 14.70 22.31 -34.16
N LEU A 82 14.67 21.46 -33.13
CA LEU A 82 14.86 21.87 -31.74
C LEU A 82 16.36 21.97 -31.41
N ASN A 83 16.74 22.98 -30.63
CA ASN A 83 18.12 23.17 -30.18
C ASN A 83 18.47 22.16 -29.07
N PRO A 84 19.53 21.34 -29.23
CA PRO A 84 19.97 20.35 -28.24
C PRO A 84 20.14 20.85 -26.82
N ALA A 85 20.59 22.10 -26.65
CA ALA A 85 20.93 22.70 -25.36
C ALA A 85 19.78 23.48 -24.70
N VAL A 86 18.62 23.57 -25.36
CA VAL A 86 17.49 24.37 -24.89
C VAL A 86 16.40 23.44 -24.35
N GLU A 87 15.82 23.79 -23.20
CA GLU A 87 14.64 23.12 -22.67
C GLU A 87 13.36 23.66 -23.33
N TYR A 88 12.40 22.78 -23.56
CA TYR A 88 11.12 23.06 -24.21
C TYR A 88 9.96 22.56 -23.35
N SER A 89 8.83 23.26 -23.44
CA SER A 89 7.55 22.85 -22.85
C SER A 89 6.57 22.44 -23.94
N PHE A 90 6.00 21.24 -23.80
CA PHE A 90 4.79 20.84 -24.51
C PHE A 90 3.59 20.95 -23.57
N LEU A 91 2.69 21.89 -23.84
CA LEU A 91 1.58 22.27 -22.94
C LEU A 91 0.24 22.16 -23.66
N ALA A 92 -0.82 21.81 -22.92
CA ALA A 92 -2.19 21.89 -23.38
C ALA A 92 -3.18 22.18 -22.25
N HIS A 93 -4.28 22.85 -22.58
CA HIS A 93 -5.46 22.94 -21.73
C HIS A 93 -6.40 21.79 -22.09
N VAL A 94 -6.93 21.09 -21.10
CA VAL A 94 -7.79 19.94 -21.31
C VAL A 94 -9.08 20.11 -20.55
N GLU A 95 -10.20 19.86 -21.24
CA GLU A 95 -11.52 19.72 -20.65
C GLU A 95 -12.04 18.30 -20.88
N THR A 96 -12.44 17.57 -19.84
CA THR A 96 -12.93 16.18 -19.94
C THR A 96 -14.25 15.94 -19.21
N ASN A 97 -15.03 14.98 -19.72
CA ASN A 97 -16.21 14.47 -19.01
C ASN A 97 -15.87 13.42 -17.94
N TYR A 98 -14.65 12.87 -17.98
CA TYR A 98 -14.13 11.90 -17.02
C TYR A 98 -12.69 12.27 -16.63
N SER A 99 -12.44 12.38 -15.32
CA SER A 99 -11.15 12.81 -14.79
C SER A 99 -10.03 11.82 -15.08
N GLY A 100 -8.83 12.33 -15.38
CA GLY A 100 -7.63 11.53 -15.61
C GLY A 100 -7.55 10.86 -16.99
N SER A 101 -8.39 11.28 -17.94
CA SER A 101 -8.51 10.64 -19.27
C SER A 101 -7.43 11.07 -20.27
N VAL A 102 -6.63 12.09 -19.95
CA VAL A 102 -5.61 12.65 -20.84
C VAL A 102 -4.34 13.00 -20.07
N TYR A 103 -3.19 12.70 -20.66
CA TYR A 103 -1.89 13.26 -20.31
C TYR A 103 -1.06 13.52 -21.55
N LEU A 104 0.00 14.31 -21.44
CA LEU A 104 0.97 14.55 -22.52
C LEU A 104 2.20 13.67 -22.32
N GLN A 105 2.85 13.27 -23.40
CA GLN A 105 4.13 12.55 -23.34
C GLN A 105 5.08 13.04 -24.42
N VAL A 106 6.36 13.02 -24.11
CA VAL A 106 7.45 13.31 -25.04
C VAL A 106 8.41 12.12 -25.06
N LYS A 107 8.70 11.60 -26.25
CA LYS A 107 9.74 10.59 -26.48
C LYS A 107 10.88 11.19 -27.29
N ARG A 108 12.11 10.82 -26.95
CA ARG A 108 13.32 11.24 -27.65
C ARG A 108 13.95 10.03 -28.32
N TYR A 109 14.43 10.24 -29.55
CA TYR A 109 15.06 9.19 -30.35
C TYR A 109 16.46 9.61 -30.79
N LYS A 110 17.33 8.62 -30.95
CA LYS A 110 18.64 8.72 -31.58
C LYS A 110 18.84 7.52 -32.49
N ASP A 111 19.14 7.75 -33.76
CA ASP A 111 19.39 6.72 -34.78
C ASP A 111 18.26 5.69 -34.85
N GLY A 112 17.01 6.17 -34.75
CA GLY A 112 15.80 5.35 -34.78
C GLY A 112 15.44 4.64 -33.47
N LYS A 113 16.31 4.64 -32.45
CA LYS A 113 16.07 4.03 -31.14
C LYS A 113 15.56 5.05 -30.13
N GLU A 114 14.55 4.68 -29.34
CA GLU A 114 14.09 5.51 -28.22
C GLU A 114 15.18 5.56 -27.13
N ILE A 115 15.60 6.77 -26.74
CA ILE A 115 16.60 7.00 -25.69
C ILE A 115 16.00 7.47 -24.37
N SER A 116 14.79 8.05 -24.39
CA SER A 116 14.07 8.42 -23.17
C SER A 116 12.62 8.77 -23.44
N ARG A 117 11.80 8.74 -22.39
CA ARG A 117 10.43 9.23 -22.37
C ARG A 117 10.14 10.06 -21.12
N ARG A 118 9.26 11.05 -21.22
CA ARG A 118 8.71 11.82 -20.10
C ARG A 118 7.22 12.07 -20.31
N SER A 119 6.44 11.98 -19.26
CA SER A 119 4.99 12.22 -19.28
C SER A 119 4.61 13.36 -18.33
N SER A 120 3.47 14.01 -18.59
CA SER A 120 2.84 14.92 -17.64
C SER A 120 2.05 14.12 -16.62
N GLU A 121 1.59 14.78 -15.57
CA GLU A 121 0.45 14.31 -14.80
C GLU A 121 -0.80 14.17 -15.69
N ARG A 122 -1.73 13.33 -15.26
CA ARG A 122 -3.04 13.21 -15.91
C ARG A 122 -3.93 14.40 -15.52
N ASN A 123 -4.93 14.68 -16.34
CA ASN A 123 -5.91 15.73 -16.07
C ASN A 123 -6.93 15.28 -15.00
N TRP A 124 -6.52 15.11 -13.75
CA TRP A 124 -7.45 14.65 -12.69
C TRP A 124 -8.62 15.60 -12.47
N ARG A 125 -8.51 16.87 -12.88
CA ARG A 125 -9.62 17.81 -12.92
C ARG A 125 -10.30 17.80 -14.29
N HIS A 126 -11.63 18.00 -14.28
CA HIS A 126 -12.41 18.21 -15.50
C HIS A 126 -11.86 19.32 -16.38
N LYS A 127 -11.22 20.34 -15.80
CA LYS A 127 -10.46 21.38 -16.52
C LYS A 127 -9.07 21.46 -15.92
N ALA A 128 -8.03 21.27 -16.74
CA ALA A 128 -6.64 21.32 -16.29
C ALA A 128 -5.72 21.89 -17.37
N VAL A 129 -4.59 22.44 -16.95
CA VAL A 129 -3.44 22.68 -17.82
C VAL A 129 -2.43 21.58 -17.53
N ILE A 130 -2.01 20.86 -18.56
CA ILE A 130 -1.00 19.78 -18.47
C ILE A 130 0.22 20.16 -19.30
N GLN A 131 1.41 19.84 -18.79
CA GLN A 131 2.68 20.23 -19.40
C GLN A 131 3.73 19.12 -19.24
N VAL A 132 4.57 18.94 -20.27
CA VAL A 132 5.79 18.12 -20.23
C VAL A 132 6.98 18.96 -20.65
N ASP A 133 7.95 19.04 -19.75
CA ASP A 133 9.21 19.73 -20.00
C ASP A 133 10.32 18.75 -20.37
N PHE A 134 11.09 19.09 -21.39
CA PHE A 134 12.14 18.24 -21.94
C PHE A 134 13.26 19.02 -22.62
N THR A 135 14.48 18.48 -22.52
CA THR A 135 15.64 18.92 -23.30
C THR A 135 15.90 17.89 -24.41
N PRO A 136 16.03 18.30 -25.70
CA PRO A 136 16.32 17.37 -26.78
C PRO A 136 17.64 16.62 -26.56
N GLY A 137 18.70 17.32 -26.11
CA GLY A 137 20.01 16.72 -25.86
C GLY A 137 20.56 16.06 -27.11
N GLU A 138 21.01 14.82 -26.99
CA GLU A 138 21.57 14.04 -28.12
C GLU A 138 20.53 13.54 -29.13
N ALA A 139 19.23 13.80 -28.90
CA ALA A 139 18.17 13.32 -29.77
C ALA A 139 18.21 13.96 -31.16
N ASP A 140 18.12 13.15 -32.21
CA ASP A 140 17.93 13.61 -33.59
C ASP A 140 16.45 13.79 -33.96
N ARG A 141 15.54 13.21 -33.16
CA ARG A 141 14.10 13.28 -33.35
C ARG A 141 13.34 13.29 -32.03
N VAL A 142 12.32 14.15 -31.95
CA VAL A 142 11.40 14.23 -30.82
C VAL A 142 9.99 13.86 -31.28
N GLN A 143 9.28 13.09 -30.46
CA GLN A 143 7.88 12.74 -30.67
C GLN A 143 7.05 13.30 -29.53
N LEU A 144 6.04 14.10 -29.87
CA LEU A 144 5.00 14.59 -28.96
C LEU A 144 3.79 13.67 -29.04
N LEU A 145 3.19 13.37 -27.89
CA LEU A 145 2.05 12.49 -27.79
C LEU A 145 0.97 13.10 -26.90
N ILE A 146 -0.29 13.09 -27.37
CA ILE A 146 -1.45 13.20 -26.49
C ILE A 146 -1.87 11.78 -26.16
N ARG A 147 -1.83 11.42 -24.89
CA ARG A 147 -2.05 10.06 -24.42
C ARG A 147 -3.39 9.95 -23.73
N THR A 148 -4.10 8.86 -23.98
CA THR A 148 -5.35 8.52 -23.32
C THR A 148 -5.26 7.12 -22.73
N PRO A 149 -5.57 6.93 -21.43
CA PRO A 149 -5.61 5.59 -20.87
C PRO A 149 -6.67 4.75 -21.56
N THR A 150 -6.33 3.50 -21.87
CA THR A 150 -7.22 2.55 -22.58
C THR A 150 -7.85 1.53 -21.64
N SER A 151 -7.68 1.67 -20.32
CA SER A 151 -8.35 0.79 -19.36
C SER A 151 -9.88 0.90 -19.52
N PRO A 152 -10.63 -0.21 -19.31
CA PRO A 152 -12.07 -0.25 -19.57
C PRO A 152 -12.89 0.86 -18.89
N GLU A 153 -12.41 1.39 -17.77
CA GLU A 153 -13.03 2.50 -17.04
C GLU A 153 -13.09 3.84 -17.80
N TYR A 154 -12.22 4.05 -18.81
CA TYR A 154 -12.18 5.28 -19.62
C TYR A 154 -12.95 5.14 -20.94
N LEU A 155 -13.55 3.97 -21.22
CA LEU A 155 -14.29 3.75 -22.45
C LEU A 155 -15.44 4.76 -22.59
N GLY A 156 -15.48 5.46 -23.73
CA GLY A 156 -16.47 6.51 -23.99
C GLY A 156 -16.13 7.87 -23.38
N ALA A 157 -15.06 8.00 -22.60
CA ALA A 157 -14.61 9.30 -22.12
C ALA A 157 -14.20 10.20 -23.30
N THR A 158 -14.50 11.49 -23.15
CA THR A 158 -14.27 12.52 -24.14
C THR A 158 -13.37 13.61 -23.56
N ALA A 159 -12.49 14.14 -24.40
CA ALA A 159 -11.64 15.27 -24.04
C ALA A 159 -11.65 16.34 -25.13
N LYS A 160 -11.55 17.60 -24.72
CA LYS A 160 -11.28 18.73 -25.60
C LYS A 160 -9.94 19.33 -25.19
N VAL A 161 -8.98 19.24 -26.09
CA VAL A 161 -7.61 19.74 -25.92
C VAL A 161 -7.50 21.07 -26.65
N THR A 162 -7.19 22.15 -25.94
CA THR A 162 -7.06 23.53 -26.44
C THR A 162 -5.75 24.15 -25.96
N ALA A 163 -5.44 25.36 -26.41
CA ALA A 163 -4.21 26.08 -26.10
C ALA A 163 -2.93 25.23 -26.23
N MET A 164 -2.92 24.27 -27.17
CA MET A 164 -1.85 23.29 -27.28
C MET A 164 -0.64 23.89 -27.98
N THR A 165 0.47 23.99 -27.24
CA THR A 165 1.66 24.74 -27.67
C THR A 165 2.94 23.98 -27.38
N LEU A 166 3.89 24.08 -28.32
CA LEU A 166 5.30 23.80 -28.10
C LEU A 166 6.06 25.11 -28.09
N ARG A 167 6.82 25.36 -27.04
CA ARG A 167 7.62 26.57 -26.87
C ARG A 167 8.92 26.26 -26.14
N LYS A 168 9.90 27.16 -26.24
CA LYS A 168 11.02 27.16 -25.27
C LYS A 168 10.43 27.16 -23.87
N PHE A 169 11.02 26.38 -22.98
CA PHE A 169 10.64 26.38 -21.57
C PHE A 169 10.80 27.81 -21.07
N ILE A 170 9.65 28.41 -20.82
CA ILE A 170 9.56 29.59 -19.99
C ILE A 170 9.24 28.97 -18.65
N PRO A 171 10.13 29.08 -17.64
CA PRO A 171 9.79 28.65 -16.31
C PRO A 171 8.42 29.27 -16.00
N PRO A 172 7.38 28.48 -15.69
CA PRO A 172 6.16 29.07 -15.20
C PRO A 172 6.61 30.02 -14.09
N GLN A 173 6.23 31.30 -14.18
CA GLN A 173 6.27 32.17 -13.00
C GLN A 173 5.35 31.44 -12.04
N PRO A 174 5.89 30.73 -11.04
CA PRO A 174 5.02 29.97 -10.17
C PRO A 174 4.11 31.00 -9.52
N ASP A 175 2.91 30.61 -9.10
CA ASP A 175 2.44 31.20 -7.86
C ASP A 175 3.52 30.84 -6.84
N GLU A 176 4.50 31.73 -6.66
CA GLU A 176 5.69 31.39 -5.90
C GLU A 176 5.19 30.98 -4.53
N PRO A 177 5.45 29.73 -4.10
CA PRO A 177 4.94 29.28 -2.83
C PRO A 177 5.44 30.28 -1.78
N PRO A 178 4.59 30.65 -0.81
CA PRO A 178 4.95 31.67 0.14
C PRO A 178 6.27 31.27 0.81
N ARG A 179 7.07 32.26 1.23
CA ARG A 179 8.37 32.00 1.87
C ARG A 179 8.19 30.96 2.98
N PHE A 180 7.13 31.09 3.75
CA PHE A 180 6.72 30.17 4.79
C PHE A 180 5.26 29.76 4.56
N ALA A 181 5.00 28.45 4.55
CA ALA A 181 3.65 27.89 4.47
C ALA A 181 3.40 26.98 5.67
N ILE A 182 2.17 27.03 6.20
CA ILE A 182 1.68 26.10 7.22
C ILE A 182 0.41 25.44 6.69
N ILE A 183 0.40 24.11 6.59
CA ILE A 183 -0.76 23.33 6.12
C ILE A 183 -1.34 22.56 7.32
N PRO A 184 -2.61 22.78 7.71
CA PRO A 184 -3.22 22.09 8.83
C PRO A 184 -3.59 20.64 8.48
N GLY A 185 -3.26 19.72 9.38
CA GLY A 185 -3.94 18.43 9.53
C GLY A 185 -4.92 18.46 10.70
N TYR A 186 -5.41 17.29 11.12
CA TYR A 186 -6.28 17.18 12.29
C TYR A 186 -5.44 17.17 13.58
N GLN A 187 -4.39 16.34 13.62
CA GLN A 187 -3.50 16.20 14.79
C GLN A 187 -2.06 16.61 14.51
N VAL A 188 -1.84 17.27 13.37
CA VAL A 188 -0.53 17.66 12.87
C VAL A 188 -0.61 18.99 12.12
N ALA A 189 0.55 19.62 11.88
CA ALA A 189 0.67 20.72 10.93
C ALA A 189 1.97 20.58 10.13
N SER A 190 1.88 20.69 8.81
CA SER A 190 3.04 20.74 7.92
C SER A 190 3.61 22.14 7.87
N LEU A 191 4.93 22.23 7.88
CA LEU A 191 5.69 23.47 7.72
C LEU A 191 6.56 23.37 6.47
N TYR A 192 6.57 24.43 5.67
CA TYR A 192 7.44 24.56 4.51
C TYR A 192 8.13 25.92 4.50
N LEU A 193 9.44 25.93 4.29
CA LEU A 193 10.27 27.12 4.15
C LEU A 193 10.93 27.08 2.77
N ASN A 194 10.48 27.93 1.86
CA ASN A 194 10.83 27.89 0.44
C ASN A 194 11.93 28.90 0.07
N ARG A 195 12.51 28.77 -1.13
CA ARG A 195 13.51 29.70 -1.69
C ARG A 195 14.82 29.74 -0.88
N LEU A 196 15.27 28.61 -0.35
CA LEU A 196 16.53 28.52 0.39
C LEU A 196 17.74 28.68 -0.54
N LEU A 197 18.80 29.27 0.00
CA LEU A 197 20.08 29.49 -0.70
C LEU A 197 21.05 28.32 -0.54
N ALA A 198 20.88 27.52 0.52
CA ALA A 198 21.69 26.35 0.79
C ALA A 198 21.77 25.43 -0.43
N ASP A 199 22.96 24.90 -0.67
CA ASP A 199 23.27 23.89 -1.68
C ASP A 199 23.44 22.51 -1.03
N LYS A 200 23.77 22.48 0.26
CA LYS A 200 24.02 21.26 1.03
C LYS A 200 23.35 21.29 2.41
N PRO A 201 23.03 20.11 3.00
CA PRO A 201 22.38 20.01 4.30
C PRO A 201 23.07 20.77 5.43
N GLU A 202 24.41 20.80 5.47
CA GLU A 202 25.20 21.49 6.48
C GLU A 202 25.10 23.03 6.43
N GLU A 203 24.60 23.58 5.32
CA GLU A 203 24.42 25.03 5.15
C GLU A 203 23.06 25.53 5.65
N PHE A 204 22.19 24.61 6.09
CA PHE A 204 20.86 24.93 6.62
C PHE A 204 20.67 24.36 8.02
N SER A 205 20.12 25.17 8.92
CA SER A 205 19.66 24.71 10.24
C SER A 205 18.44 25.51 10.67
N SER A 206 17.62 24.93 11.55
CA SER A 206 16.43 25.62 12.05
C SER A 206 16.03 25.15 13.44
N THR A 207 15.26 25.99 14.13
CA THR A 207 14.48 25.65 15.32
C THR A 207 13.03 26.00 15.06
N VAL A 208 12.13 25.11 15.47
CA VAL A 208 10.68 25.27 15.32
C VAL A 208 10.07 25.38 16.71
N GLN A 209 9.22 26.39 16.93
CA GLN A 209 8.47 26.53 18.16
C GLN A 209 7.01 26.82 17.87
N TYR A 210 6.13 26.35 18.74
CA TYR A 210 4.69 26.53 18.63
C TYR A 210 4.05 26.71 20.00
N ARG A 211 2.85 27.27 20.01
CA ARG A 211 2.02 27.36 21.23
C ARG A 211 0.56 27.46 20.85
N VAL A 212 -0.32 26.97 21.73
CA VAL A 212 -1.75 27.28 21.63
C VAL A 212 -1.92 28.80 21.70
N GLN A 213 -2.78 29.36 20.86
CA GLN A 213 -3.04 30.80 20.82
C GLN A 213 -3.42 31.32 22.21
N GLY A 214 -2.80 32.42 22.63
CA GLY A 214 -3.01 33.01 23.97
C GLY A 214 -2.17 32.38 25.09
N SER A 215 -1.56 31.21 24.87
CA SER A 215 -0.57 30.67 25.81
C SER A 215 0.71 31.52 25.83
N LYS A 216 1.37 31.61 26.99
CA LYS A 216 2.68 32.25 27.12
C LYS A 216 3.84 31.30 26.83
N GLN A 217 3.62 29.99 27.02
CA GLN A 217 4.66 28.98 26.89
C GLN A 217 4.82 28.55 25.42
N TRP A 218 6.02 28.75 24.89
CA TRP A 218 6.44 28.16 23.62
C TRP A 218 6.96 26.74 23.85
N LEU A 219 6.55 25.81 23.00
CA LEU A 219 6.99 24.43 22.96
C LEU A 219 7.88 24.22 21.74
N ASP A 220 8.94 23.44 21.90
CA ASP A 220 9.83 23.09 20.79
C ASP A 220 9.22 21.97 19.94
N ALA A 221 9.46 22.05 18.64
CA ALA A 221 9.18 21.01 17.67
C ALA A 221 10.44 20.57 16.90
N LEU A 222 10.33 19.45 16.19
CA LEU A 222 11.41 18.91 15.37
C LEU A 222 11.91 19.97 14.36
N PRO A 223 13.24 20.10 14.19
CA PRO A 223 13.82 21.02 13.24
C PRO A 223 13.41 20.67 11.81
N MET A 224 13.44 21.66 10.92
CA MET A 224 13.14 21.43 9.51
C MET A 224 14.26 20.65 8.81
N VAL A 225 13.84 19.71 7.97
CA VAL A 225 14.70 18.92 7.08
C VAL A 225 14.89 19.68 5.78
N PHE A 226 16.13 19.88 5.37
CA PHE A 226 16.46 20.50 4.09
C PHE A 226 16.26 19.52 2.92
N ILE A 227 15.43 19.91 1.96
CA ILE A 227 15.13 19.20 0.71
C ILE A 227 15.88 19.92 -0.42
N TRP A 228 17.15 19.53 -0.60
CA TRP A 228 18.11 20.27 -1.44
C TRP A 228 17.72 20.35 -2.92
N GLN A 229 17.08 19.31 -3.45
CA GLN A 229 16.62 19.27 -4.85
C GLN A 229 15.53 20.31 -5.13
N GLU A 230 14.83 20.77 -4.10
CA GLU A 230 13.69 21.67 -4.22
C GLU A 230 13.98 23.04 -3.59
N LYS A 231 15.22 23.26 -3.11
CA LYS A 231 15.63 24.50 -2.42
C LYS A 231 14.61 24.93 -1.36
N ARG A 232 14.11 23.97 -0.60
CA ARG A 232 13.15 24.19 0.49
C ARG A 232 13.49 23.34 1.71
N ALA A 233 12.91 23.66 2.85
CA ALA A 233 12.93 22.81 4.03
C ALA A 233 11.51 22.50 4.49
N ALA A 234 11.31 21.32 5.07
CA ALA A 234 10.01 20.87 5.56
C ALA A 234 10.11 20.29 6.98
N SER A 235 9.06 20.47 7.76
CA SER A 235 8.90 19.80 9.06
C SER A 235 7.43 19.52 9.34
N SER A 236 7.17 18.73 10.37
CA SER A 236 5.85 18.54 10.94
C SER A 236 5.84 18.88 12.42
N ILE A 237 4.86 19.69 12.84
CA ILE A 237 4.45 19.72 14.24
C ILE A 237 3.47 18.55 14.42
N LEU A 238 3.77 17.68 15.39
CA LEU A 238 3.06 16.42 15.68
C LEU A 238 2.29 16.53 17.00
N LYS A 239 1.32 15.63 17.19
CA LYS A 239 0.50 15.53 18.42
C LYS A 239 -0.20 16.85 18.81
N LEU A 240 -0.72 17.58 17.82
CA LEU A 240 -1.57 18.75 18.05
C LEU A 240 -2.98 18.32 18.46
N GLN A 241 -3.67 19.20 19.18
CA GLN A 241 -5.10 19.05 19.46
C GLN A 241 -5.90 19.46 18.21
N GLU A 242 -6.97 18.73 17.91
CA GLU A 242 -7.91 19.07 16.85
C GLU A 242 -8.63 20.40 17.13
N ASN A 243 -9.10 21.06 16.07
CA ASN A 243 -9.84 22.32 16.16
C ASN A 243 -9.19 23.40 17.05
N THR A 244 -7.87 23.49 17.04
CA THR A 244 -7.11 24.34 17.96
C THR A 244 -6.21 25.29 17.18
N VAL A 245 -6.21 26.57 17.58
CA VAL A 245 -5.40 27.61 16.96
C VAL A 245 -4.01 27.64 17.60
N TYR A 246 -2.98 27.63 16.77
CA TYR A 246 -1.58 27.67 17.17
C TYR A 246 -0.85 28.87 16.53
N ASP A 247 -0.04 29.56 17.32
CA ASP A 247 1.01 30.44 16.79
C ASP A 247 2.28 29.59 16.58
N VAL A 248 2.95 29.77 15.44
CA VAL A 248 4.16 29.03 15.05
C VAL A 248 5.26 30.01 14.68
N GLN A 249 6.48 29.74 15.12
CA GLN A 249 7.68 30.46 14.70
C GLN A 249 8.81 29.52 14.31
N VAL A 250 9.55 29.89 13.26
CA VAL A 250 10.73 29.17 12.80
C VAL A 250 11.89 30.17 12.74
N SER A 251 12.97 29.86 13.46
CA SER A 251 14.24 30.57 13.32
C SER A 251 15.20 29.67 12.54
N PHE A 252 15.94 30.22 11.58
CA PHE A 252 16.81 29.43 10.71
C PHE A 252 18.11 30.15 10.36
N ALA A 253 19.12 29.38 9.97
CA ALA A 253 20.30 29.85 9.28
C ALA A 253 20.37 29.19 7.90
N ASP A 254 20.50 29.99 6.85
CA ASP A 254 20.52 29.57 5.44
C ASP A 254 21.77 30.17 4.77
N LYS A 255 22.77 29.34 4.48
CA LYS A 255 24.10 29.76 3.98
C LYS A 255 24.75 30.83 4.88
N GLY A 256 24.66 30.61 6.19
CA GLY A 256 25.17 31.53 7.23
C GLY A 256 24.27 32.74 7.52
N ARG A 257 23.21 32.98 6.74
CA ARG A 257 22.28 34.10 6.96
C ARG A 257 21.19 33.68 7.92
N LYS A 258 21.03 34.42 9.01
CA LYS A 258 19.96 34.18 10.00
C LYS A 258 18.64 34.77 9.51
N GLY A 259 17.55 34.06 9.74
CA GLY A 259 16.20 34.51 9.43
C GLY A 259 15.17 33.99 10.44
N LYS A 260 14.00 34.61 10.43
CA LYS A 260 12.84 34.21 11.24
C LYS A 260 11.57 34.36 10.41
N VAL A 261 10.67 33.40 10.53
CA VAL A 261 9.31 33.47 9.99
C VAL A 261 8.31 33.05 11.06
N GLU A 262 7.12 33.62 10.99
CA GLU A 262 6.03 33.36 11.93
C GLU A 262 4.73 33.16 11.16
N GLY A 263 3.81 32.43 11.75
CA GLY A 263 2.50 32.17 11.17
C GLY A 263 1.51 31.66 12.21
N ARG A 264 0.27 31.52 11.77
CA ARG A 264 -0.83 30.97 12.58
C ARG A 264 -1.52 29.88 11.78
N VAL A 265 -1.95 28.84 12.47
CA VAL A 265 -2.71 27.73 11.88
C VAL A 265 -3.80 27.28 12.86
N GLN A 266 -4.94 26.85 12.33
CA GLN A 266 -5.95 26.12 13.08
C GLN A 266 -5.97 24.68 12.57
N THR A 267 -5.81 23.71 13.46
CA THR A 267 -5.98 22.29 13.10
C THR A 267 -7.41 22.00 12.68
N LEU A 268 -7.57 21.01 11.81
CA LEU A 268 -8.86 20.65 11.23
C LEU A 268 -9.79 20.00 12.27
N THR A 269 -11.08 19.95 11.92
CA THR A 269 -12.12 19.23 12.66
C THR A 269 -13.01 18.46 11.68
N PRO A 270 -13.42 17.22 12.01
CA PRO A 270 -14.36 16.49 11.16
C PRO A 270 -15.79 17.05 11.27
N VAL A 271 -16.07 17.88 12.28
CA VAL A 271 -17.38 18.52 12.47
C VAL A 271 -17.45 19.77 11.63
N VAL A 272 -18.19 19.69 10.52
CA VAL A 272 -18.33 20.79 9.54
C VAL A 272 -19.79 21.23 9.38
N PRO A 273 -20.05 22.48 8.95
CA PRO A 273 -21.41 22.94 8.68
C PRO A 273 -22.07 22.15 7.56
N ILE A 274 -23.37 21.85 7.69
CA ILE A 274 -24.15 21.12 6.68
C ILE A 274 -25.20 22.05 6.07
N ALA A 275 -25.13 22.27 4.76
CA ALA A 275 -26.13 23.06 4.03
C ALA A 275 -27.29 22.18 3.52
N LYS A 276 -27.00 20.93 3.16
CA LYS A 276 -27.97 20.01 2.58
C LYS A 276 -27.71 18.59 3.05
N THR A 277 -28.76 17.87 3.44
CA THR A 277 -28.71 16.41 3.64
C THR A 277 -29.53 15.73 2.55
N ILE A 278 -28.96 14.71 1.91
CA ILE A 278 -29.60 13.83 0.93
C ILE A 278 -29.71 12.45 1.57
N GLU A 279 -30.94 11.97 1.71
CA GLU A 279 -31.22 10.64 2.23
C GLU A 279 -31.38 9.65 1.07
N LEU A 280 -30.52 8.63 1.04
CA LEU A 280 -30.46 7.61 0.01
C LEU A 280 -31.41 6.45 0.35
N GLY A 281 -32.11 5.94 -0.66
CA GLY A 281 -33.08 4.86 -0.56
C GLY A 281 -33.40 4.26 -1.93
N PRO A 282 -34.40 3.37 -2.01
CA PRO A 282 -34.78 2.71 -3.27
C PRO A 282 -35.14 3.68 -4.40
N ASP A 283 -35.65 4.87 -4.05
CA ASP A 283 -36.16 5.86 -5.00
C ASP A 283 -35.06 6.65 -5.71
N ASN A 284 -33.84 6.67 -5.16
CA ASN A 284 -32.73 7.49 -5.67
C ASN A 284 -31.37 6.77 -5.72
N TYR A 285 -31.35 5.47 -5.41
CA TYR A 285 -30.17 4.62 -5.55
C TYR A 285 -30.51 3.36 -6.37
N PRO A 286 -30.35 3.40 -7.70
CA PRO A 286 -30.66 2.28 -8.59
C PRO A 286 -29.56 1.19 -8.65
N GLY A 287 -28.57 1.23 -7.76
CA GLY A 287 -27.40 0.34 -7.77
C GLY A 287 -26.09 1.02 -8.16
N ASN A 288 -26.14 2.29 -8.58
CA ASN A 288 -24.98 3.17 -8.67
C ASN A 288 -25.38 4.62 -8.35
N LEU A 289 -24.42 5.44 -7.92
CA LEU A 289 -24.60 6.87 -7.67
C LEU A 289 -23.38 7.64 -8.15
N VAL A 290 -23.58 8.73 -8.87
CA VAL A 290 -22.51 9.65 -9.27
C VAL A 290 -22.70 11.01 -8.63
N ILE A 291 -21.72 11.44 -7.82
CA ILE A 291 -21.71 12.70 -7.10
C ILE A 291 -20.70 13.63 -7.77
N ARG A 292 -21.19 14.79 -8.21
CA ARG A 292 -20.38 15.90 -8.77
C ARG A 292 -20.66 17.22 -8.06
N ASP A 293 -21.49 17.19 -7.02
CA ASP A 293 -21.92 18.39 -6.34
C ASP A 293 -20.75 19.09 -5.63
N LYS A 294 -20.90 20.40 -5.47
CA LYS A 294 -19.94 21.25 -4.80
C LYS A 294 -20.66 22.03 -3.72
N GLY A 295 -20.40 21.68 -2.46
CA GLY A 295 -20.75 22.51 -1.33
C GLY A 295 -19.75 23.67 -1.18
N SER A 296 -19.65 24.18 0.05
CA SER A 296 -18.66 25.20 0.42
C SER A 296 -18.10 24.92 1.82
N PRO A 297 -17.04 25.63 2.25
CA PRO A 297 -16.56 25.55 3.63
C PRO A 297 -17.65 25.82 4.68
N ASP A 298 -18.62 26.68 4.34
CA ASP A 298 -19.73 27.07 5.22
C ASP A 298 -20.95 26.14 5.09
N GLY A 299 -20.88 25.11 4.24
CA GLY A 299 -22.04 24.27 3.94
C GLY A 299 -21.71 23.05 3.09
N TYR A 300 -21.41 21.94 3.75
CA TYR A 300 -21.22 20.64 3.10
C TYR A 300 -22.55 20.02 2.67
N ILE A 301 -22.48 19.17 1.65
CA ILE A 301 -23.59 18.31 1.23
C ILE A 301 -23.36 16.93 1.84
N ARG A 302 -24.27 16.53 2.74
CA ARG A 302 -24.20 15.26 3.45
C ARG A 302 -25.12 14.23 2.83
N TYR A 303 -24.60 13.04 2.58
CA TYR A 303 -25.34 11.87 2.11
C TYR A 303 -25.40 10.83 3.24
N VAL A 304 -26.62 10.41 3.56
CA VAL A 304 -26.94 9.36 4.54
C VAL A 304 -27.89 8.34 3.92
N ALA A 305 -28.11 7.19 4.53
CA ALA A 305 -29.10 6.21 4.09
C ALA A 305 -30.35 6.23 4.98
N LYS A 306 -31.51 5.88 4.41
CA LYS A 306 -32.69 5.53 5.20
C LYS A 306 -32.32 4.42 6.23
N PRO A 307 -32.89 4.42 7.44
CA PRO A 307 -32.57 3.41 8.45
C PRO A 307 -32.69 1.97 7.92
N GLY A 308 -31.63 1.18 8.10
CA GLY A 308 -31.58 -0.22 7.65
C GLY A 308 -31.40 -0.42 6.14
N PHE A 309 -31.31 0.65 5.34
CA PHE A 309 -31.09 0.55 3.90
C PHE A 309 -29.61 0.31 3.60
N ALA A 310 -29.32 -0.83 2.96
CA ALA A 310 -27.99 -1.12 2.41
C ALA A 310 -27.96 -0.75 0.93
N LEU A 311 -26.97 0.05 0.53
CA LEU A 311 -26.70 0.43 -0.85
C LEU A 311 -26.07 -0.76 -1.57
N ARG A 312 -26.89 -1.49 -2.33
CA ARG A 312 -26.44 -2.66 -3.09
C ARG A 312 -25.92 -2.23 -4.47
N GLY A 313 -24.60 -2.24 -4.64
CA GLY A 313 -23.95 -1.89 -5.88
C GLY A 313 -24.28 -2.88 -6.99
N ASP A 314 -24.65 -2.38 -8.16
CA ASP A 314 -24.88 -3.16 -9.36
C ASP A 314 -23.56 -3.75 -9.91
N MET A 315 -23.59 -5.01 -10.32
CA MET A 315 -22.43 -5.74 -10.83
C MET A 315 -22.05 -5.39 -12.28
N ALA A 316 -22.91 -4.66 -13.02
CA ALA A 316 -22.52 -4.05 -14.29
C ALA A 316 -21.78 -2.72 -14.08
N SER A 317 -21.91 -2.10 -12.90
CA SER A 317 -21.29 -0.83 -12.57
C SER A 317 -19.90 -1.03 -11.96
N GLY A 318 -18.94 -0.19 -12.36
CA GLY A 318 -17.57 -0.23 -11.81
C GLY A 318 -17.54 0.10 -10.32
N ASN A 319 -18.26 1.14 -9.90
CA ASN A 319 -18.32 1.57 -8.50
C ASN A 319 -19.78 1.61 -7.99
N ALA A 320 -19.99 1.33 -6.70
CA ALA A 320 -21.31 1.55 -6.08
C ALA A 320 -21.60 3.06 -5.92
N ILE A 321 -20.57 3.86 -5.62
CA ILE A 321 -20.61 5.32 -5.62
C ILE A 321 -19.38 5.89 -6.33
N THR A 322 -19.56 6.85 -7.23
CA THR A 322 -18.48 7.61 -7.88
C THR A 322 -18.55 9.08 -7.47
N ILE A 323 -17.49 9.59 -6.84
CA ILE A 323 -17.29 11.00 -6.52
C ILE A 323 -16.24 11.55 -7.48
N THR A 324 -16.62 12.48 -8.35
CA THR A 324 -15.70 13.00 -9.37
C THR A 324 -15.82 14.50 -9.53
N GLY A 325 -14.70 15.20 -9.40
CA GLY A 325 -14.64 16.66 -9.46
C GLY A 325 -15.52 17.37 -8.42
N ALA A 326 -15.91 16.67 -7.35
CA ALA A 326 -16.80 17.17 -6.31
C ALA A 326 -16.02 17.92 -5.23
N SER A 327 -16.73 18.74 -4.45
CA SER A 327 -16.12 19.35 -3.26
C SER A 327 -17.08 19.56 -2.10
N TYR A 328 -16.56 19.53 -0.87
CA TYR A 328 -17.33 19.73 0.36
C TYR A 328 -18.52 18.76 0.48
N VAL A 329 -18.22 17.46 0.40
CA VAL A 329 -19.21 16.37 0.44
C VAL A 329 -18.91 15.42 1.60
N ILE A 330 -19.94 14.91 2.25
CA ILE A 330 -19.85 13.89 3.30
C ILE A 330 -20.67 12.67 2.89
N LEU A 331 -20.09 11.48 2.97
CA LEU A 331 -20.84 10.21 3.07
C LEU A 331 -20.75 9.73 4.51
N GLU A 332 -21.91 9.53 5.17
CA GLU A 332 -21.95 9.22 6.61
C GLU A 332 -22.87 8.05 6.91
N GLY A 333 -22.35 7.04 7.62
CA GLY A 333 -23.16 5.94 8.16
C GLY A 333 -23.73 4.98 7.11
N LEU A 334 -23.14 4.91 5.91
CA LEU A 334 -23.65 4.09 4.82
C LEU A 334 -23.21 2.63 4.96
N THR A 335 -24.12 1.68 4.78
CA THR A 335 -23.78 0.28 4.49
C THR A 335 -23.79 0.08 2.97
N ILE A 336 -22.64 -0.26 2.39
CA ILE A 336 -22.43 -0.43 0.95
C ILE A 336 -22.00 -1.88 0.70
N ILE A 337 -22.74 -2.59 -0.15
CA ILE A 337 -22.49 -3.99 -0.47
C ILE A 337 -22.48 -4.15 -1.99
N GLY A 338 -21.40 -4.63 -2.59
CA GLY A 338 -21.39 -4.90 -4.05
C GLY A 338 -20.58 -3.92 -4.89
N ALA A 339 -20.92 -3.90 -6.18
CA ALA A 339 -20.21 -3.32 -7.33
C ALA A 339 -19.04 -4.15 -7.88
N LYS A 340 -18.79 -3.98 -9.19
CA LYS A 340 -17.82 -4.82 -9.92
C LYS A 340 -16.38 -4.59 -9.47
N ILE A 341 -15.98 -3.35 -9.22
CA ILE A 341 -14.58 -2.98 -8.98
C ILE A 341 -14.42 -2.38 -7.59
N ASN A 342 -15.09 -1.26 -7.30
CA ASN A 342 -14.93 -0.55 -6.04
C ASN A 342 -16.24 -0.28 -5.30
N GLY A 343 -16.18 -0.20 -3.97
CA GLY A 343 -17.30 0.36 -3.19
C GLY A 343 -17.49 1.84 -3.53
N ILE A 344 -16.45 2.65 -3.30
CA ILE A 344 -16.45 4.09 -3.56
C ILE A 344 -15.24 4.46 -4.42
N GLY A 345 -15.44 5.14 -5.54
CA GLY A 345 -14.37 5.76 -6.33
C GLY A 345 -14.35 7.28 -6.17
N ILE A 346 -13.22 7.86 -5.75
CA ILE A 346 -13.00 9.30 -5.57
C ILE A 346 -11.91 9.75 -6.54
N MET A 347 -12.23 10.71 -7.40
CA MET A 347 -11.32 11.18 -8.44
C MET A 347 -11.34 12.69 -8.57
N GLY A 348 -10.17 13.33 -8.52
CA GLY A 348 -10.05 14.77 -8.78
C GLY A 348 -10.90 15.64 -7.87
N SER A 349 -11.19 15.19 -6.65
CA SER A 349 -12.14 15.81 -5.74
C SER A 349 -11.43 16.37 -4.52
N GLU A 350 -12.08 17.31 -3.82
CA GLU A 350 -11.48 17.95 -2.65
C GLU A 350 -12.44 18.17 -1.49
N TRP A 351 -11.95 18.13 -0.25
CA TRP A 351 -12.79 18.31 0.94
C TRP A 351 -13.93 17.28 1.01
N ILE A 352 -13.57 16.00 0.92
CA ILE A 352 -14.50 14.88 0.98
C ILE A 352 -14.33 14.15 2.31
N GLN A 353 -15.43 13.86 3.00
CA GLN A 353 -15.42 13.03 4.22
C GLN A 353 -16.21 11.74 4.00
N ILE A 354 -15.59 10.58 4.25
CA ILE A 354 -16.25 9.27 4.27
C ILE A 354 -16.16 8.76 5.71
N ARG A 355 -17.31 8.69 6.39
CA ARG A 355 -17.35 8.52 7.85
C ARG A 355 -18.31 7.42 8.27
N ASN A 356 -17.84 6.55 9.17
CA ASN A 356 -18.66 5.48 9.76
C ASN A 356 -19.39 4.61 8.72
N CYS A 357 -18.80 4.41 7.54
CA CYS A 357 -19.36 3.53 6.53
C CYS A 357 -18.93 2.08 6.75
N ASP A 358 -19.78 1.15 6.36
CA ASP A 358 -19.56 -0.30 6.35
C ASP A 358 -19.54 -0.76 4.88
N ILE A 359 -18.40 -1.21 4.37
CA ILE A 359 -18.16 -1.45 2.94
C ILE A 359 -17.66 -2.88 2.71
N ALA A 360 -18.44 -3.67 1.98
CA ALA A 360 -18.13 -5.05 1.67
C ALA A 360 -18.62 -5.48 0.27
N GLY A 361 -18.28 -6.69 -0.15
CA GLY A 361 -18.80 -7.33 -1.35
C GLY A 361 -18.41 -6.64 -2.66
N PHE A 362 -17.36 -5.82 -2.68
CA PHE A 362 -16.79 -5.23 -3.90
C PHE A 362 -15.79 -6.20 -4.58
N ALA A 363 -15.10 -5.72 -5.62
CA ALA A 363 -14.07 -6.44 -6.39
C ALA A 363 -14.58 -7.49 -7.40
N ARG A 364 -13.78 -7.67 -8.45
CA ARG A 364 -13.94 -8.65 -9.53
C ARG A 364 -13.58 -10.04 -9.02
N VAL A 365 -14.19 -11.06 -9.62
CA VAL A 365 -13.95 -12.47 -9.28
C VAL A 365 -13.36 -13.14 -10.51
N GLY A 366 -12.11 -13.57 -10.43
CA GLY A 366 -11.39 -14.20 -11.53
C GLY A 366 -11.14 -15.69 -11.31
N VAL A 367 -10.57 -16.32 -12.32
CA VAL A 367 -10.05 -17.70 -12.26
C VAL A 367 -8.61 -17.65 -11.76
N HIS A 368 -8.30 -18.44 -10.73
CA HIS A 368 -6.93 -18.59 -10.23
C HIS A 368 -6.05 -19.30 -11.27
N ARG A 369 -4.87 -18.74 -11.59
CA ARG A 369 -3.95 -19.23 -12.63
C ARG A 369 -2.56 -19.62 -12.08
N PRO A 370 -2.47 -20.73 -11.32
CA PRO A 370 -1.19 -21.25 -10.81
C PRO A 370 -0.17 -21.60 -11.90
N ASP A 371 -0.63 -21.83 -13.14
CA ASP A 371 0.21 -22.10 -14.30
C ASP A 371 0.89 -20.86 -14.90
N ILE A 372 0.51 -19.65 -14.48
CA ILE A 372 1.11 -18.38 -14.93
C ILE A 372 1.91 -17.75 -13.80
N ASP A 373 1.23 -17.12 -12.84
CA ASP A 373 1.83 -16.41 -11.71
C ASP A 373 1.10 -16.67 -10.38
N GLY A 374 0.04 -17.48 -10.39
CA GLY A 374 -0.81 -17.73 -9.23
C GLY A 374 -1.73 -16.58 -8.87
N SER A 375 -1.91 -15.59 -9.74
CA SER A 375 -2.91 -14.54 -9.59
C SER A 375 -4.26 -14.95 -10.16
N TYR A 376 -5.26 -14.09 -9.99
CA TYR A 376 -6.61 -14.27 -10.54
C TYR A 376 -6.77 -13.50 -11.85
N TYR A 377 -7.47 -14.10 -12.82
CA TYR A 377 -7.67 -13.53 -14.16
C TYR A 377 -9.14 -13.52 -14.57
N GLU A 378 -9.58 -12.46 -15.24
CA GLU A 378 -10.84 -12.36 -15.99
C GLU A 378 -10.49 -11.95 -17.43
N ASP A 379 -11.00 -12.65 -18.44
CA ASP A 379 -10.76 -12.34 -19.87
C ASP A 379 -9.28 -12.13 -20.24
N GLY A 380 -8.39 -12.95 -19.67
CA GLY A 380 -6.94 -12.88 -19.92
C GLY A 380 -6.21 -11.73 -19.23
N GLN A 381 -6.91 -10.89 -18.46
CA GLN A 381 -6.35 -9.78 -17.68
C GLN A 381 -6.17 -10.17 -16.21
N GLN A 382 -5.00 -9.86 -15.64
CA GLN A 382 -4.76 -10.03 -14.21
C GLN A 382 -5.65 -9.07 -13.42
N LEU A 383 -6.28 -9.57 -12.37
CA LEU A 383 -7.10 -8.77 -11.46
C LEU A 383 -6.22 -8.16 -10.38
N ASN A 384 -6.22 -6.83 -10.29
CA ASN A 384 -5.53 -6.09 -9.24
C ASN A 384 -6.17 -4.69 -9.05
N ASN A 385 -5.89 -4.05 -7.91
CA ASN A 385 -6.23 -2.66 -7.58
C ASN A 385 -7.74 -2.38 -7.45
N ASP A 386 -8.54 -3.42 -7.23
CA ASP A 386 -9.93 -3.29 -6.77
C ASP A 386 -9.92 -2.83 -5.32
N ALA A 387 -10.84 -1.96 -4.89
CA ALA A 387 -10.77 -1.38 -3.56
C ALA A 387 -12.13 -1.10 -2.92
N GLY A 388 -12.21 -1.18 -1.60
CA GLY A 388 -13.37 -0.66 -0.87
C GLY A 388 -13.53 0.83 -1.16
N ILE A 389 -12.42 1.58 -1.08
CA ILE A 389 -12.35 2.98 -1.48
C ILE A 389 -11.13 3.22 -2.38
N ARG A 390 -11.35 3.76 -3.57
CA ARG A 390 -10.28 4.19 -4.49
C ARG A 390 -10.16 5.72 -4.51
N ILE A 391 -8.97 6.27 -4.40
CA ILE A 391 -8.72 7.73 -4.36
C ILE A 391 -7.61 8.13 -5.33
N MET A 392 -7.93 8.92 -6.35
CA MET A 392 -6.94 9.38 -7.34
C MET A 392 -6.97 10.89 -7.52
N GLY A 393 -5.80 11.54 -7.56
CA GLY A 393 -5.68 12.94 -7.94
C GLY A 393 -6.44 13.91 -7.02
N SER A 394 -6.61 13.58 -5.73
CA SER A 394 -7.56 14.23 -4.83
C SER A 394 -6.87 14.91 -3.64
N ASN A 395 -7.54 15.87 -3.00
CA ASN A 395 -6.95 16.70 -1.94
C ASN A 395 -7.90 16.85 -0.73
N HIS A 396 -7.40 16.92 0.50
CA HIS A 396 -8.25 17.05 1.70
C HIS A 396 -9.36 15.99 1.77
N ILE A 397 -8.96 14.72 1.73
CA ILE A 397 -9.88 13.57 1.87
C ILE A 397 -9.78 13.03 3.29
N LEU A 398 -10.90 12.89 3.98
CA LEU A 398 -10.99 12.26 5.30
C LEU A 398 -11.69 10.91 5.17
N LEU A 399 -11.01 9.83 5.55
CA LEU A 399 -11.62 8.52 5.82
C LEU A 399 -11.59 8.31 7.34
N GLU A 400 -12.74 8.32 8.00
CA GLU A 400 -12.80 8.19 9.46
C GLU A 400 -13.79 7.14 9.98
N GLY A 401 -13.30 6.21 10.80
CA GLY A 401 -14.15 5.24 11.48
C GLY A 401 -14.87 4.25 10.57
N ASN A 402 -14.40 4.02 9.34
CA ASN A 402 -15.02 3.09 8.41
C ASN A 402 -14.63 1.64 8.72
N TYR A 403 -15.51 0.69 8.39
CA TYR A 403 -15.23 -0.75 8.38
C TYR A 403 -15.21 -1.23 6.94
N ILE A 404 -14.07 -1.73 6.46
CA ILE A 404 -13.93 -2.26 5.10
C ILE A 404 -13.45 -3.71 5.21
N HIS A 405 -14.22 -4.62 4.61
CA HIS A 405 -14.04 -6.06 4.77
C HIS A 405 -14.66 -6.84 3.60
N ASP A 406 -14.45 -8.17 3.60
CA ASP A 406 -15.08 -9.14 2.68
C ASP A 406 -15.23 -8.67 1.23
N PRO A 407 -14.12 -8.41 0.51
CA PRO A 407 -14.18 -8.34 -0.94
C PRO A 407 -14.71 -9.68 -1.49
N ARG A 408 -15.31 -9.67 -2.68
CA ARG A 408 -15.82 -10.88 -3.35
C ARG A 408 -14.71 -11.86 -3.75
N SER A 409 -13.48 -11.37 -3.86
CA SER A 409 -12.29 -12.14 -4.22
C SER A 409 -11.24 -12.09 -3.11
N THR A 410 -10.03 -12.58 -3.41
CA THR A 410 -8.88 -12.60 -2.50
C THR A 410 -7.62 -12.36 -3.33
N ALA A 411 -6.56 -11.86 -2.71
CA ALA A 411 -5.26 -11.75 -3.37
C ALA A 411 -4.50 -13.08 -3.34
N ASN A 412 -3.64 -13.30 -4.33
CA ASN A 412 -2.59 -14.32 -4.23
C ASN A 412 -1.56 -13.92 -3.17
N SER A 413 -0.73 -14.87 -2.74
CA SER A 413 0.35 -14.61 -1.79
C SER A 413 1.71 -14.66 -2.45
N TRP A 414 2.72 -14.22 -1.70
CA TRP A 414 4.13 -14.39 -2.06
C TRP A 414 4.55 -15.86 -2.17
N PHE A 415 3.73 -16.85 -1.81
CA PHE A 415 3.99 -18.23 -2.25
C PHE A 415 4.04 -18.31 -3.78
N HIS A 416 3.20 -17.57 -4.52
CA HIS A 416 3.14 -17.67 -5.99
C HIS A 416 4.01 -16.63 -6.70
N SER A 417 3.74 -15.35 -6.43
CA SER A 417 4.36 -14.17 -7.06
C SER A 417 4.13 -12.94 -6.18
N HIS A 418 4.48 -11.73 -6.65
CA HIS A 418 3.96 -10.52 -6.03
C HIS A 418 2.43 -10.60 -5.93
N PRO A 419 1.84 -10.35 -4.76
CA PRO A 419 0.40 -10.29 -4.56
C PRO A 419 -0.27 -9.30 -5.52
N ALA A 420 -1.45 -9.68 -6.00
CA ALA A 420 -2.35 -8.91 -6.84
C ALA A 420 -3.79 -9.28 -6.44
N GLY A 421 -4.64 -8.28 -6.23
CA GLY A 421 -6.02 -8.51 -5.81
C GLY A 421 -6.70 -7.28 -5.21
N PRO A 422 -7.72 -7.50 -4.35
CA PRO A 422 -8.45 -6.42 -3.72
C PRO A 422 -7.68 -5.80 -2.54
N ASN A 423 -7.94 -4.52 -2.29
CA ASN A 423 -7.42 -3.73 -1.18
C ASN A 423 -8.59 -3.13 -0.36
N ALA A 424 -8.33 -2.70 0.87
CA ALA A 424 -9.31 -1.86 1.56
C ALA A 424 -9.33 -0.44 0.95
N VAL A 425 -8.14 0.12 0.69
CA VAL A 425 -7.95 1.41 0.02
C VAL A 425 -6.89 1.28 -1.08
N HIS A 426 -7.15 1.89 -2.24
CA HIS A 426 -6.15 2.06 -3.29
C HIS A 426 -6.03 3.55 -3.64
N ILE A 427 -4.83 4.13 -3.50
CA ILE A 427 -4.64 5.58 -3.50
C ILE A 427 -3.44 6.05 -4.32
N GLY A 428 -3.58 7.16 -5.04
CA GLY A 428 -2.49 7.74 -5.83
C GLY A 428 -2.66 9.23 -6.08
N GLU A 429 -1.54 9.91 -6.30
CA GLU A 429 -1.50 11.32 -6.74
C GLU A 429 -2.35 12.24 -5.84
N SER A 430 -2.35 11.99 -4.53
CA SER A 430 -3.25 12.67 -3.59
C SER A 430 -2.51 13.37 -2.44
N THR A 431 -3.04 14.51 -1.99
CA THR A 431 -2.46 15.37 -0.93
C THR A 431 -3.41 15.60 0.23
N ALA A 432 -2.87 15.91 1.41
CA ALA A 432 -3.64 16.23 2.61
C ALA A 432 -4.73 15.18 2.92
N VAL A 433 -4.44 13.90 2.66
CA VAL A 433 -5.34 12.78 2.93
C VAL A 433 -5.19 12.35 4.38
N ALA A 434 -6.29 12.27 5.09
CA ALA A 434 -6.39 11.81 6.46
C ALA A 434 -7.14 10.47 6.51
N ILE A 435 -6.47 9.40 6.97
CA ILE A 435 -7.03 8.06 7.15
C ILE A 435 -6.97 7.75 8.63
N ARG A 436 -8.11 7.83 9.32
CA ARG A 436 -8.19 7.85 10.78
C ARG A 436 -9.17 6.83 11.34
N TYR A 437 -8.74 6.07 12.36
CA TYR A 437 -9.66 5.28 13.18
C TYR A 437 -10.46 4.20 12.43
N ASN A 438 -10.01 3.80 11.23
CA ASN A 438 -10.69 2.82 10.40
C ASN A 438 -10.27 1.39 10.79
N ASP A 439 -11.17 0.45 10.50
CA ASP A 439 -10.96 -0.98 10.64
C ASP A 439 -10.94 -1.60 9.23
N PHE A 440 -9.75 -1.95 8.75
CA PHE A 440 -9.53 -2.57 7.45
C PHE A 440 -9.15 -4.04 7.67
N VAL A 441 -10.13 -4.92 7.53
CA VAL A 441 -10.07 -6.28 8.09
C VAL A 441 -10.26 -7.33 7.00
N GLY A 442 -9.15 -7.98 6.65
CA GLY A 442 -9.17 -9.18 5.83
C GLY A 442 -9.43 -10.42 6.69
N CYS A 443 -9.35 -11.60 6.07
CA CYS A 443 -9.25 -12.87 6.76
C CYS A 443 -8.62 -13.91 5.83
N ASP A 444 -8.35 -15.13 6.32
CA ASP A 444 -7.75 -16.15 5.44
C ASP A 444 -8.60 -16.54 4.22
N ALA A 445 -9.91 -16.32 4.25
CA ALA A 445 -10.78 -16.51 3.07
C ALA A 445 -10.69 -15.34 2.07
N HIS A 446 -10.45 -14.12 2.56
CA HIS A 446 -10.43 -12.88 1.79
C HIS A 446 -9.26 -12.01 2.25
N ARG A 447 -8.04 -12.40 1.88
CA ARG A 447 -6.86 -11.60 2.19
C ARG A 447 -6.74 -10.45 1.20
N TRP A 448 -6.31 -9.32 1.73
CA TRP A 448 -5.91 -8.18 0.91
C TRP A 448 -4.66 -8.51 0.09
N ASN A 449 -4.46 -7.78 -0.99
CA ASN A 449 -3.13 -7.56 -1.54
C ASN A 449 -2.30 -6.80 -0.48
N ASP A 450 -2.31 -5.48 -0.57
CA ASP A 450 -1.97 -4.57 0.51
C ASP A 450 -3.28 -4.14 1.19
N VAL A 451 -3.23 -3.79 2.48
CA VAL A 451 -4.45 -3.23 3.10
C VAL A 451 -4.73 -1.85 2.48
N ILE A 452 -3.68 -1.04 2.31
CA ILE A 452 -3.70 0.26 1.64
C ILE A 452 -2.60 0.28 0.57
N GLU A 453 -2.97 0.06 -0.68
CA GLU A 453 -2.04 0.01 -1.84
C GLU A 453 -1.83 1.42 -2.41
N GLY A 454 -0.57 1.74 -2.72
CA GLY A 454 -0.16 2.99 -3.34
C GLY A 454 -0.05 2.85 -4.86
N ALA A 455 -0.59 3.82 -5.61
CA ALA A 455 -0.31 3.92 -7.03
C ALA A 455 0.94 4.77 -7.26
N GLY A 456 1.80 4.32 -8.17
CA GLY A 456 2.95 5.10 -8.64
C GLY A 456 4.12 5.18 -7.66
N ASN A 457 4.49 4.08 -7.01
CA ASN A 457 5.52 3.99 -5.95
C ASN A 457 6.87 4.64 -6.36
N GLY A 458 7.23 4.58 -7.65
CA GLY A 458 8.43 5.24 -8.20
C GLY A 458 8.31 6.75 -8.48
N SER A 459 7.17 7.38 -8.21
CA SER A 459 6.87 8.77 -8.52
C SER A 459 6.89 9.66 -7.28
N ARG A 460 7.39 10.91 -7.42
CA ARG A 460 7.30 11.92 -6.36
C ARG A 460 5.86 12.32 -6.00
N THR A 461 4.91 11.97 -6.84
CA THR A 461 3.47 12.14 -6.62
C THR A 461 2.75 10.81 -6.37
N GLY A 462 3.49 9.72 -6.13
CA GLY A 462 2.91 8.40 -5.83
C GLY A 462 2.23 8.34 -4.45
N SER A 463 1.20 7.50 -4.33
CA SER A 463 0.42 7.27 -3.11
C SER A 463 -0.12 8.59 -2.49
N VAL A 464 -0.08 8.70 -1.17
CA VAL A 464 -0.35 9.90 -0.37
C VAL A 464 0.89 10.80 -0.29
N TYR A 465 1.25 11.41 -1.41
CA TYR A 465 2.60 11.95 -1.62
C TYR A 465 2.94 13.19 -0.79
N GLN A 466 1.96 13.95 -0.30
CA GLN A 466 2.20 15.16 0.48
C GLN A 466 1.13 15.41 1.56
N ASP A 467 1.55 15.88 2.74
CA ASP A 467 0.71 16.35 3.84
C ASP A 467 -0.24 15.29 4.44
N ALA A 468 0.08 14.01 4.28
CA ALA A 468 -0.79 12.91 4.71
C ALA A 468 -0.80 12.65 6.23
N GLU A 469 -1.95 12.24 6.76
CA GLU A 469 -2.15 11.85 8.17
C GLU A 469 -2.82 10.46 8.24
N VAL A 470 -2.05 9.41 8.52
CA VAL A 470 -2.55 8.04 8.67
C VAL A 470 -2.47 7.64 10.15
N CYS A 471 -3.59 7.75 10.86
CA CYS A 471 -3.62 7.68 12.32
C CYS A 471 -4.58 6.64 12.87
N GLY A 472 -4.12 5.78 13.77
CA GLY A 472 -5.00 4.94 14.53
C GLY A 472 -5.83 4.00 13.66
N ASN A 473 -5.29 3.37 12.63
CA ASN A 473 -6.04 2.38 11.84
C ASN A 473 -5.71 0.96 12.31
N TYR A 474 -6.67 0.05 12.18
CA TYR A 474 -6.40 -1.38 12.26
C TYR A 474 -6.20 -1.92 10.84
N LEU A 475 -4.99 -2.39 10.55
CA LEU A 475 -4.58 -2.90 9.24
C LEU A 475 -4.30 -4.39 9.40
N ALA A 476 -5.21 -5.24 8.91
CA ALA A 476 -5.17 -6.65 9.27
C ALA A 476 -5.36 -7.59 8.08
N PHE A 477 -4.57 -8.66 8.08
CA PHE A 477 -4.76 -9.87 7.25
C PHE A 477 -4.67 -9.64 5.73
N GLY A 478 -3.58 -9.01 5.29
CA GLY A 478 -3.17 -8.94 3.88
C GLY A 478 -2.07 -9.94 3.52
N ASN A 479 -1.72 -10.02 2.25
CA ASN A 479 -0.63 -10.86 1.74
C ASN A 479 0.67 -10.09 1.51
N ASP A 480 0.65 -8.76 1.43
CA ASP A 480 1.84 -7.91 1.36
C ASP A 480 1.90 -6.88 2.50
N ASP A 481 1.89 -5.57 2.21
CA ASP A 481 2.09 -4.51 3.18
C ASP A 481 0.78 -4.10 3.89
N GLY A 482 0.89 -3.69 5.15
CA GLY A 482 -0.20 -2.99 5.83
C GLY A 482 -0.54 -1.66 5.17
N ILE A 483 0.46 -0.97 4.61
CA ILE A 483 0.27 0.23 3.80
C ILE A 483 1.54 0.50 2.98
N GLU A 484 1.35 0.93 1.73
CA GLU A 484 2.39 1.56 0.93
C GLU A 484 2.32 3.09 1.05
N LEU A 485 3.26 3.69 1.80
CA LEU A 485 3.47 5.14 1.79
C LEU A 485 4.28 5.60 0.56
N ASP A 486 4.61 4.69 -0.32
CA ASP A 486 5.66 4.80 -1.33
C ASP A 486 5.44 5.99 -2.29
N GLY A 487 6.54 6.65 -2.68
CA GLY A 487 6.52 7.82 -3.54
C GLY A 487 7.03 9.07 -2.83
N GLY A 488 6.27 10.17 -2.88
CA GLY A 488 6.73 11.49 -2.40
C GLY A 488 7.01 11.53 -0.91
N GLN A 489 6.04 11.13 -0.09
CA GLN A 489 6.09 11.15 1.38
C GLN A 489 6.45 12.50 2.01
N SER A 490 6.18 13.63 1.35
CA SER A 490 6.52 14.95 1.91
C SER A 490 5.58 15.33 3.04
N ASN A 491 6.06 15.32 4.28
CA ASN A 491 5.22 15.44 5.47
C ASN A 491 4.12 14.36 5.52
N ALA A 492 4.43 13.11 5.12
CA ALA A 492 3.55 11.98 5.39
C ALA A 492 3.75 11.49 6.83
N ARG A 493 2.66 11.27 7.58
CA ARG A 493 2.71 10.75 8.95
C ARG A 493 1.91 9.46 9.08
N PHE A 494 2.51 8.46 9.72
CA PHE A 494 1.90 7.19 10.07
C PHE A 494 2.07 6.95 11.57
N PHE A 495 0.99 7.01 12.34
CA PHE A 495 1.08 6.94 13.81
C PHE A 495 -0.12 6.32 14.50
N TYR A 496 0.10 5.73 15.67
CA TYR A 496 -0.93 5.05 16.47
C TYR A 496 -1.65 3.89 15.78
N ASN A 497 -1.15 3.41 14.64
CA ASN A 497 -1.76 2.30 13.91
C ASN A 497 -1.37 0.94 14.54
N LYS A 498 -2.16 -0.09 14.24
CA LYS A 498 -1.83 -1.49 14.49
C LYS A 498 -1.83 -2.23 13.15
N SER A 499 -0.67 -2.77 12.75
CA SER A 499 -0.52 -3.68 11.62
C SER A 499 -0.32 -5.12 12.12
N GLU A 500 -1.15 -6.06 11.66
CA GLU A 500 -1.18 -7.44 12.17
C GLU A 500 -1.52 -8.48 11.07
N GLY A 501 -0.87 -9.64 11.09
CA GLY A 501 -1.19 -10.73 10.15
C GLY A 501 -0.90 -10.40 8.68
N LEU A 502 0.18 -9.66 8.42
CA LEU A 502 0.61 -9.19 7.10
C LEU A 502 1.99 -9.72 6.77
N LEU A 503 2.43 -9.73 5.51
CA LEU A 503 3.84 -10.02 5.23
C LEU A 503 4.73 -8.92 5.85
N CYS A 504 4.36 -7.66 5.64
CA CYS A 504 5.10 -6.49 6.08
C CYS A 504 4.15 -5.49 6.76
N GLY A 505 4.67 -4.71 7.72
CA GLY A 505 3.84 -3.79 8.52
C GLY A 505 3.51 -2.48 7.79
N VAL A 506 4.54 -1.85 7.22
CA VAL A 506 4.47 -0.60 6.45
C VAL A 506 5.63 -0.55 5.46
N SER A 507 5.34 -0.17 4.21
CA SER A 507 6.33 0.20 3.21
C SER A 507 6.54 1.71 3.21
N THR A 508 7.81 2.09 3.19
CA THR A 508 8.26 3.47 2.91
C THR A 508 9.20 3.48 1.70
N ALA A 509 9.14 2.43 0.87
CA ALA A 509 10.08 2.10 -0.18
C ALA A 509 9.52 2.45 -1.58
N PRO A 510 9.84 3.62 -2.16
CA PRO A 510 10.78 4.63 -1.69
C PRO A 510 10.12 5.85 -1.03
N CYS A 511 10.85 6.48 -0.12
CA CYS A 511 10.64 7.86 0.30
C CYS A 511 11.49 8.77 -0.60
N LEU A 512 10.88 9.34 -1.63
CA LEU A 512 11.57 10.11 -2.67
C LEU A 512 11.83 11.55 -2.24
N VAL A 513 10.87 12.21 -1.56
CA VAL A 513 10.95 13.63 -1.17
C VAL A 513 11.10 13.79 0.35
N GLY A 514 10.18 13.21 1.13
CA GLY A 514 10.19 13.34 2.58
C GLY A 514 9.97 14.79 3.09
N PRO A 515 10.05 15.01 4.42
CA PRO A 515 10.24 13.99 5.45
C PRO A 515 8.99 13.14 5.72
N SER A 516 9.19 11.87 6.03
CA SER A 516 8.17 10.91 6.47
C SER A 516 8.30 10.62 7.96
N TYR A 517 7.19 10.46 8.69
CA TYR A 517 7.18 10.29 10.14
C TYR A 517 6.38 9.05 10.56
N LEU A 518 7.07 8.03 11.07
CA LEU A 518 6.47 6.82 11.62
C LEU A 518 6.66 6.84 13.14
N TYR A 519 5.57 7.04 13.89
CA TYR A 519 5.69 7.10 15.35
C TYR A 519 4.57 6.45 16.15
N GLN A 520 4.93 5.84 17.28
CA GLN A 520 3.99 5.19 18.21
C GLN A 520 3.03 4.19 17.52
N ASN A 521 3.51 3.46 16.52
CA ASN A 521 2.77 2.37 15.89
C ASN A 521 3.08 1.02 16.55
N LEU A 522 2.13 0.08 16.45
CA LEU A 522 2.33 -1.33 16.74
C LEU A 522 2.38 -2.11 15.43
N VAL A 523 3.46 -2.85 15.21
CA VAL A 523 3.51 -3.92 14.20
C VAL A 523 3.71 -5.23 14.94
N CYS A 524 2.73 -6.13 14.87
CA CYS A 524 2.79 -7.38 15.60
C CYS A 524 2.34 -8.57 14.74
N ASP A 525 2.91 -9.74 15.03
CA ASP A 525 2.43 -11.02 14.50
C ASP A 525 2.24 -11.04 12.97
N LEU A 526 3.31 -10.68 12.26
CA LEU A 526 3.35 -10.78 10.81
C LEU A 526 3.17 -12.23 10.36
N GLY A 527 2.61 -12.41 9.17
CA GLY A 527 2.32 -13.69 8.53
C GLY A 527 1.29 -13.55 7.41
N ASP A 528 1.69 -13.82 6.17
CA ASP A 528 0.77 -13.95 5.04
C ASP A 528 -0.13 -15.21 5.15
N ALA A 529 -0.86 -15.58 4.08
CA ALA A 529 -1.73 -16.77 4.06
C ALA A 529 -1.06 -18.10 4.48
N TYR A 530 0.27 -18.17 4.34
CA TYR A 530 1.13 -19.32 4.65
C TYR A 530 2.03 -19.07 5.87
N GLY A 531 1.87 -17.93 6.53
CA GLY A 531 2.70 -17.50 7.65
C GLY A 531 4.11 -17.05 7.23
N LEU A 532 4.33 -16.68 5.96
CA LEU A 532 5.57 -16.03 5.54
C LEU A 532 5.61 -14.61 6.10
N THR A 533 6.81 -14.17 6.48
CA THR A 533 7.02 -12.87 7.12
C THR A 533 8.13 -12.11 6.44
N GLY A 534 7.93 -10.82 6.22
CA GLY A 534 8.90 -9.87 5.71
C GLY A 534 9.45 -8.96 6.81
N ALA A 535 9.63 -7.69 6.46
CA ALA A 535 10.09 -6.66 7.39
C ALA A 535 8.90 -5.87 7.93
N SER A 536 8.92 -5.58 9.23
CA SER A 536 7.91 -4.75 9.87
C SER A 536 7.91 -3.33 9.30
N ILE A 537 9.10 -2.83 8.95
CA ILE A 537 9.29 -1.60 8.19
C ILE A 537 10.11 -1.92 6.93
N LYS A 538 9.44 -1.87 5.79
CA LYS A 538 9.98 -2.16 4.45
C LYS A 538 10.52 -0.86 3.81
N ASN A 539 11.77 -0.92 3.35
CA ASN A 539 12.57 0.20 2.83
C ASN A 539 13.22 -0.13 1.47
N ASN A 540 13.00 -1.34 0.96
CA ASN A 540 13.62 -1.85 -0.26
C ASN A 540 12.65 -1.79 -1.45
N TYR A 541 13.01 -0.98 -2.45
CA TYR A 541 12.33 -0.87 -3.75
C TYR A 541 13.34 -0.73 -4.90
N ALA A 542 12.94 -0.65 -6.16
CA ALA A 542 13.88 -0.45 -7.26
C ALA A 542 14.71 0.86 -7.14
N LEU A 543 14.15 1.87 -6.48
CA LEU A 543 14.80 3.14 -6.12
C LEU A 543 14.82 3.27 -4.60
N ALA A 544 15.87 3.85 -4.02
CA ALA A 544 15.91 4.12 -2.57
C ALA A 544 15.20 5.42 -2.17
N GLY A 545 15.19 6.39 -3.08
CA GLY A 545 14.76 7.77 -2.78
C GLY A 545 15.70 8.50 -1.83
N ARG A 546 15.55 9.82 -1.72
CA ARG A 546 16.45 10.68 -0.93
C ARG A 546 15.76 11.38 0.25
N GLY A 547 14.46 11.15 0.41
CA GLY A 547 13.69 11.74 1.50
C GLY A 547 14.04 11.13 2.85
N THR A 548 14.08 11.97 3.88
CA THR A 548 14.33 11.57 5.28
C THR A 548 13.14 10.82 5.84
N ILE A 549 13.40 9.76 6.62
CA ILE A 549 12.39 8.96 7.29
C ILE A 549 12.68 8.95 8.79
N PHE A 550 11.69 9.30 9.60
CA PHE A 550 11.76 9.35 11.04
C PHE A 550 11.03 8.14 11.67
N PHE A 551 11.69 7.43 12.57
CA PHE A 551 11.15 6.27 13.28
C PHE A 551 11.18 6.52 14.79
N PHE A 552 10.05 6.88 15.39
CA PHE A 552 9.98 7.26 16.80
C PHE A 552 9.07 6.35 17.61
N ASN A 553 9.59 5.75 18.67
CA ASN A 553 8.74 5.08 19.63
C ASN A 553 7.81 4.04 19.00
N ASN A 554 8.20 3.33 17.95
CA ASN A 554 7.39 2.23 17.41
C ASN A 554 7.65 0.96 18.22
N THR A 555 6.63 0.10 18.36
CA THR A 555 6.78 -1.23 18.94
C THR A 555 6.60 -2.27 17.84
N ILE A 556 7.64 -3.06 17.61
CA ILE A 556 7.64 -4.20 16.70
C ILE A 556 7.79 -5.47 17.53
N ALA A 557 6.89 -6.44 17.38
CA ALA A 557 6.92 -7.67 18.17
C ALA A 557 6.40 -8.90 17.41
N GLY A 558 6.89 -10.09 17.79
CA GLY A 558 6.46 -11.35 17.18
C GLY A 558 7.21 -11.72 15.88
N PRO A 559 6.66 -12.62 15.05
CA PRO A 559 7.25 -13.03 13.77
C PRO A 559 7.60 -11.89 12.81
N GLY A 560 8.68 -12.07 12.04
CA GLY A 560 9.16 -11.13 11.02
C GLY A 560 10.44 -10.40 11.41
N SER A 561 11.03 -9.64 10.48
CA SER A 561 12.20 -8.78 10.74
C SER A 561 11.75 -7.39 11.20
N GLY A 562 12.65 -6.62 11.82
CA GLY A 562 12.36 -5.23 12.21
C GLY A 562 12.46 -4.28 11.01
N ILE A 563 13.53 -3.48 10.95
CA ILE A 563 13.72 -2.44 9.94
C ILE A 563 14.62 -2.96 8.82
N SER A 564 14.09 -3.06 7.61
CA SER A 564 14.85 -3.46 6.41
C SER A 564 15.80 -2.36 5.93
N GLY A 565 16.74 -2.70 5.04
CA GLY A 565 17.67 -1.74 4.47
C GLY A 565 17.10 -0.99 3.27
N TYR A 566 17.66 0.18 2.98
CA TYR A 566 17.39 0.87 1.72
C TYR A 566 17.94 0.07 0.54
N SER A 567 17.27 0.16 -0.59
CA SER A 567 17.80 -0.41 -1.83
C SER A 567 19.04 0.33 -2.32
N TYR A 568 19.88 -0.39 -3.05
CA TYR A 568 21.09 0.16 -3.66
C TYR A 568 21.34 -0.58 -4.99
N SER A 569 21.68 0.17 -6.04
CA SER A 569 22.17 -0.39 -7.30
C SER A 569 23.41 0.39 -7.78
N ASP A 570 24.40 -0.32 -8.33
CA ASP A 570 25.64 0.28 -8.85
C ASP A 570 25.42 1.22 -10.05
N SER A 571 24.23 1.13 -10.66
CA SER A 571 23.77 1.96 -11.78
C SER A 571 23.03 3.24 -11.35
N SER A 572 22.75 3.44 -10.07
CA SER A 572 22.02 4.62 -9.57
C SER A 572 22.94 5.85 -9.44
N GLU A 573 22.37 7.05 -9.60
CA GLU A 573 23.01 8.34 -9.25
C GLU A 573 23.27 8.48 -7.73
N ASP A 574 22.89 7.48 -6.93
CA ASP A 574 22.96 7.47 -5.45
C ASP A 574 24.27 6.86 -4.92
N LYS A 575 25.36 6.95 -5.69
CA LYS A 575 26.68 6.46 -5.26
C LYS A 575 27.13 7.19 -3.99
N ASP A 576 27.21 6.44 -2.90
CA ASP A 576 27.72 6.82 -1.58
C ASP A 576 27.13 8.12 -0.99
N MET A 577 25.90 8.01 -0.48
CA MET A 577 25.20 9.07 0.26
C MET A 577 25.52 9.03 1.77
N LEU A 578 26.61 8.37 2.20
CA LEU A 578 27.03 8.39 3.61
C LEU A 578 27.40 9.79 4.10
N ASN A 579 27.89 10.64 3.19
CA ASN A 579 28.18 12.05 3.44
C ASN A 579 27.06 12.98 2.94
N GLY A 580 25.92 12.42 2.52
CA GLY A 580 24.78 13.15 1.96
C GLY A 580 23.78 13.66 3.00
N PRO A 581 22.57 14.07 2.56
CA PRO A 581 21.45 14.34 3.45
C PRO A 581 21.10 13.13 4.30
N LEU A 582 20.55 13.41 5.49
CA LEU A 582 20.07 12.40 6.41
C LEU A 582 18.93 11.61 5.78
N LYS A 583 19.11 10.31 5.60
CA LYS A 583 18.11 9.40 5.04
C LYS A 583 17.19 8.81 6.10
N GLY A 584 17.75 8.38 7.22
CA GLY A 584 16.97 7.77 8.31
C GLY A 584 17.36 8.32 9.67
N TYR A 585 16.36 8.53 10.52
CA TYR A 585 16.55 8.97 11.90
C TYR A 585 15.63 8.18 12.83
N ALA A 586 16.19 7.44 13.78
CA ALA A 586 15.41 6.56 14.65
C ALA A 586 15.72 6.83 16.13
N ARG A 587 14.68 6.93 16.95
CA ARG A 587 14.79 7.06 18.41
C ARG A 587 13.73 6.25 19.14
N ASN A 588 14.11 5.68 20.28
CA ASN A 588 13.19 5.09 21.26
C ASN A 588 12.33 3.92 20.75
N ASN A 589 12.74 3.17 19.72
CA ASN A 589 11.92 2.06 19.21
C ASN A 589 12.09 0.80 20.08
N VAL A 590 11.06 -0.05 20.15
CA VAL A 590 11.15 -1.42 20.68
C VAL A 590 11.12 -2.38 19.50
N ILE A 591 12.15 -3.22 19.36
CA ILE A 591 12.26 -4.20 18.28
C ILE A 591 12.46 -5.59 18.86
N ALA A 592 11.33 -6.29 19.06
CA ALA A 592 11.21 -7.65 19.59
C ALA A 592 10.78 -8.67 18.51
N SER A 593 11.33 -8.54 17.29
CA SER A 593 10.94 -9.28 16.08
C SER A 593 11.74 -10.60 15.87
N THR A 594 11.20 -11.64 15.21
CA THR A 594 11.86 -12.97 15.01
C THR A 594 13.01 -13.05 14.04
N GLY A 595 13.06 -12.14 13.09
CA GLY A 595 14.19 -11.94 12.20
C GLY A 595 15.20 -10.96 12.78
N GLY A 596 16.02 -10.40 11.88
CA GLY A 596 16.96 -9.35 12.26
C GLY A 596 16.23 -8.07 12.69
N ALA A 597 16.66 -7.47 13.80
CA ALA A 597 16.05 -6.26 14.34
C ALA A 597 16.27 -5.04 13.43
N ILE A 598 17.52 -4.76 13.05
CA ILE A 598 17.89 -3.60 12.22
C ILE A 598 18.86 -4.06 11.14
N SER A 599 18.53 -3.81 9.87
CA SER A 599 19.40 -4.14 8.76
C SER A 599 20.62 -3.25 8.71
N ARG A 600 21.81 -3.84 8.64
CA ARG A 600 23.08 -3.11 8.46
C ARG A 600 23.12 -2.26 7.18
N ARG A 601 22.33 -2.61 6.16
CA ARG A 601 22.28 -1.88 4.88
C ARG A 601 21.75 -0.45 5.01
N LEU A 602 21.10 -0.12 6.13
CA LEU A 602 20.72 1.25 6.48
C LEU A 602 21.93 2.19 6.67
N PHE A 603 23.12 1.63 6.89
CA PHE A 603 24.33 2.37 7.29
C PHE A 603 25.51 2.19 6.32
N THR A 604 25.33 1.48 5.20
CA THR A 604 26.43 1.20 4.25
C THR A 604 26.46 2.13 3.05
N HIS A 605 25.33 2.75 2.68
CA HIS A 605 25.24 3.61 1.49
C HIS A 605 24.55 4.94 1.75
N PHE A 606 23.88 5.11 2.90
CA PHE A 606 23.09 6.30 3.22
C PHE A 606 23.42 6.78 4.62
N ARG A 607 23.51 8.11 4.78
CA ARG A 607 23.65 8.74 6.09
C ARG A 607 22.41 8.47 6.92
N SER A 608 22.56 7.78 8.03
CA SER A 608 21.50 7.54 9.01
C SER A 608 21.99 7.81 10.42
N ASP A 609 21.07 8.15 11.32
CA ASP A 609 21.32 8.38 12.74
C ASP A 609 20.26 7.65 13.57
N PHE A 610 20.61 6.46 14.03
CA PHE A 610 19.76 5.56 14.80
C PHE A 610 20.32 5.45 16.21
N ASP A 611 19.47 5.63 17.22
CA ASP A 611 19.89 5.52 18.62
C ASP A 611 18.71 5.23 19.56
N PHE A 612 19.01 4.85 20.81
CA PHE A 612 18.02 4.59 21.87
C PHE A 612 16.96 3.53 21.52
N SER A 613 17.29 2.49 20.74
CA SER A 613 16.37 1.37 20.55
C SER A 613 16.52 0.30 21.63
N LEU A 614 15.42 -0.29 22.08
CA LEU A 614 15.41 -1.57 22.79
C LEU A 614 15.47 -2.68 21.74
N ILE A 615 16.65 -3.28 21.60
CA ILE A 615 16.95 -4.27 20.59
C ILE A 615 17.02 -5.63 21.27
N GLY A 616 16.07 -6.52 20.98
CA GLY A 616 16.33 -7.91 21.31
C GLY A 616 15.23 -8.93 21.54
N ARG A 617 15.73 -10.17 21.61
CA ARG A 617 15.18 -11.47 21.99
C ARG A 617 16.08 -12.18 23.00
N PRO A 618 15.68 -13.25 23.67
CA PRO A 618 16.67 -14.08 24.38
C PRO A 618 17.75 -14.62 23.40
N GLY A 619 19.02 -14.28 23.59
CA GLY A 619 20.18 -14.96 22.96
C GLY A 619 21.07 -14.18 21.96
N ASP A 620 20.58 -13.18 21.22
CA ASP A 620 21.37 -12.51 20.12
C ASP A 620 21.47 -10.96 20.26
N ASN A 621 21.01 -10.40 21.37
CA ASN A 621 20.82 -8.94 21.51
C ASN A 621 22.12 -8.19 21.56
N GLU A 622 23.04 -8.70 22.36
CA GLU A 622 24.29 -8.03 22.62
C GLU A 622 25.17 -8.06 21.38
N ALA A 623 25.17 -9.17 20.62
CA ALA A 623 25.89 -9.27 19.36
C ALA A 623 25.35 -8.30 18.30
N ALA A 624 24.03 -8.26 18.11
CA ALA A 624 23.40 -7.33 17.16
C ALA A 624 23.66 -5.87 17.52
N ALA A 625 23.45 -5.49 18.79
CA ALA A 625 23.65 -4.11 19.25
C ALA A 625 25.14 -3.72 19.24
N LYS A 626 26.04 -4.61 19.69
CA LYS A 626 27.50 -4.40 19.63
C LYS A 626 27.96 -4.16 18.21
N ARG A 627 27.45 -4.94 17.25
CA ARG A 627 27.76 -4.76 15.83
C ARG A 627 27.36 -3.37 15.33
N LEU A 628 26.16 -2.89 15.67
CA LEU A 628 25.69 -1.56 15.28
C LEU A 628 26.59 -0.46 15.85
N ARG A 629 27.00 -0.59 17.12
CA ARG A 629 27.88 0.38 17.79
C ARG A 629 29.29 0.38 17.23
N GLU A 630 29.93 -0.77 17.16
CA GLU A 630 31.36 -0.88 16.85
C GLU A 630 31.65 -0.77 15.34
N GLN A 631 30.78 -1.33 14.48
CA GLN A 631 31.03 -1.33 13.03
C GLN A 631 30.46 -0.12 12.32
N PHE A 632 29.34 0.43 12.81
CA PHE A 632 28.61 1.50 12.11
C PHE A 632 28.50 2.79 12.92
N GLY A 633 28.89 2.79 14.21
CA GLY A 633 28.77 3.95 15.08
C GLY A 633 27.32 4.33 15.41
N GLN A 634 26.38 3.39 15.30
CA GLN A 634 24.94 3.59 15.49
C GLN A 634 24.48 2.92 16.79
N GLU A 635 23.30 3.29 17.29
CA GLU A 635 22.66 2.64 18.44
C GLU A 635 23.58 2.63 19.68
N LYS A 636 24.32 3.72 19.89
CA LYS A 636 25.31 3.90 20.97
C LYS A 636 24.68 3.79 22.35
N ASN A 637 23.44 4.24 22.47
CA ASN A 637 22.61 4.22 23.67
C ASN A 637 21.47 3.20 23.57
N SER A 638 21.59 2.21 22.68
CA SER A 638 20.64 1.09 22.63
C SER A 638 20.65 0.28 23.92
N VAL A 639 19.49 -0.28 24.26
CA VAL A 639 19.36 -1.29 25.30
C VAL A 639 19.29 -2.64 24.63
N ALA A 640 20.31 -3.48 24.86
CA ALA A 640 20.43 -4.81 24.27
C ALA A 640 19.83 -5.88 25.19
N ALA A 641 18.50 -5.91 25.32
CA ALA A 641 17.80 -6.83 26.19
C ALA A 641 16.43 -7.22 25.62
N PRO A 642 15.88 -8.39 25.99
CA PRO A 642 14.52 -8.76 25.59
C PRO A 642 13.51 -7.77 26.18
N ALA A 643 12.53 -7.35 25.38
CA ALA A 643 11.40 -6.57 25.87
C ALA A 643 10.54 -7.41 26.83
N GLN A 644 10.13 -6.82 27.96
CA GLN A 644 9.26 -7.48 28.93
C GLN A 644 7.88 -6.83 28.87
N PHE A 645 6.98 -7.43 28.10
CA PHE A 645 5.63 -6.93 27.88
C PHE A 645 4.66 -7.34 29.01
N VAL A 646 3.62 -6.55 29.26
CA VAL A 646 2.59 -6.84 30.26
C VAL A 646 1.94 -8.21 29.98
N ALA A 647 1.42 -8.41 28.77
CA ALA A 647 0.85 -9.69 28.35
C ALA A 647 0.87 -9.84 26.82
N GLU A 648 2.03 -10.24 26.27
CA GLU A 648 2.21 -10.45 24.82
C GLU A 648 1.16 -11.40 24.23
N GLY A 649 0.85 -12.53 24.88
CA GLY A 649 -0.17 -13.48 24.39
C GLY A 649 -1.58 -12.87 24.20
N ARG A 650 -1.88 -11.78 24.91
CA ARG A 650 -3.14 -11.01 24.84
C ARG A 650 -3.06 -9.78 23.93
N ALA A 651 -1.95 -9.64 23.20
CA ALA A 651 -1.55 -8.46 22.44
C ALA A 651 -1.42 -7.18 23.27
N ASP A 652 -1.07 -7.31 24.56
CA ASP A 652 -0.70 -6.19 25.42
C ASP A 652 0.83 -6.00 25.43
N TYR A 653 1.28 -5.16 24.51
CA TYR A 653 2.69 -4.84 24.27
C TYR A 653 3.18 -3.62 25.05
N ARG A 654 2.46 -3.18 26.09
CA ARG A 654 2.99 -2.22 27.06
C ARG A 654 4.20 -2.84 27.74
N LEU A 655 5.26 -2.06 27.94
CA LEU A 655 6.38 -2.53 28.77
C LEU A 655 5.92 -2.63 30.22
N ARG A 656 6.34 -3.68 30.93
CA ARG A 656 6.18 -3.75 32.39
C ARG A 656 7.06 -2.70 33.06
N GLU A 657 6.65 -2.28 34.25
CA GLU A 657 7.53 -1.54 35.14
C GLU A 657 8.84 -2.35 35.33
N ASN A 658 9.99 -1.67 35.26
CA ASN A 658 11.33 -2.25 35.29
C ASN A 658 11.75 -3.09 34.06
N SER A 659 10.95 -3.15 32.99
CA SER A 659 11.43 -3.66 31.71
C SER A 659 12.65 -2.83 31.25
N PRO A 660 13.64 -3.40 30.55
CA PRO A 660 14.86 -2.67 30.17
C PRO A 660 14.63 -1.37 29.35
N GLY A 661 13.57 -1.29 28.56
CA GLY A 661 13.17 -0.07 27.84
C GLY A 661 12.29 0.90 28.63
N TRP A 662 11.95 0.60 29.89
CA TRP A 662 11.13 1.46 30.74
C TRP A 662 11.91 2.68 31.19
N GLN A 663 11.44 3.90 30.85
CA GLN A 663 12.12 5.16 31.15
C GLN A 663 13.58 5.20 30.67
N ALA A 664 13.87 4.50 29.56
CA ALA A 664 15.22 4.40 29.00
C ALA A 664 15.39 5.17 27.68
N GLY A 665 14.32 5.79 27.17
CA GLY A 665 14.38 6.59 25.95
C GLY A 665 14.98 7.98 26.17
N CYS A 666 15.18 8.70 25.07
CA CYS A 666 15.55 10.11 25.07
C CYS A 666 14.35 11.02 24.77
N ALA A 667 14.40 12.26 25.26
CA ALA A 667 13.41 13.27 24.92
C ALA A 667 13.37 13.53 23.40
N LEU A 668 12.16 13.67 22.86
CA LEU A 668 11.91 14.08 21.48
C LEU A 668 10.96 15.29 21.50
N PRO A 669 11.40 16.47 21.01
CA PRO A 669 10.52 17.63 20.89
C PRO A 669 9.21 17.25 20.21
N ASN A 670 8.09 17.77 20.72
CA ASN A 670 6.71 17.59 20.23
C ASN A 670 6.24 16.15 19.92
N VAL A 671 6.99 15.10 20.29
CA VAL A 671 6.59 13.69 20.19
C VAL A 671 6.45 13.13 21.60
N LEU A 672 7.55 13.15 22.36
CA LEU A 672 7.62 12.75 23.77
C LEU A 672 8.72 13.59 24.44
N PRO A 673 8.41 14.83 24.87
CA PRO A 673 9.40 15.77 25.39
C PRO A 673 9.88 15.44 26.81
N GLN A 674 9.28 14.45 27.48
CA GLN A 674 9.77 13.98 28.78
C GLN A 674 11.24 13.56 28.70
N LYS A 675 12.00 13.77 29.78
CA LYS A 675 13.45 13.50 29.81
C LYS A 675 13.79 12.03 29.56
N ALA A 676 12.95 11.13 30.09
CA ALA A 676 13.15 9.69 30.08
C ALA A 676 11.84 8.97 29.71
N PRO A 677 11.36 9.05 28.45
CA PRO A 677 10.18 8.32 28.01
C PRO A 677 10.46 6.81 28.04
N HIS A 678 9.39 6.01 28.04
CA HIS A 678 9.55 4.59 27.73
C HIS A 678 9.91 4.44 26.25
N MET A 679 10.78 3.49 25.94
CA MET A 679 10.97 3.04 24.56
C MET A 679 9.69 2.32 24.10
N GLY A 680 9.37 2.44 22.81
CA GLY A 680 8.20 1.85 22.19
C GLY A 680 6.97 2.75 22.23
N ALA A 681 5.87 2.23 21.69
CA ALA A 681 4.68 3.00 21.34
C ALA A 681 3.84 3.42 22.53
N TYR A 682 3.87 2.63 23.59
CA TYR A 682 3.00 2.80 24.74
C TYR A 682 3.64 3.73 25.77
N GLN A 683 2.84 4.66 26.28
CA GLN A 683 3.19 5.56 27.38
C GLN A 683 2.03 5.52 28.39
N PRO A 684 2.26 5.03 29.62
CA PRO A 684 1.23 4.98 30.66
C PRO A 684 0.54 6.33 30.83
N GLY A 685 -0.80 6.33 30.90
CA GLY A 685 -1.60 7.55 30.99
C GLY A 685 -1.75 8.37 29.69
N GLU A 686 -1.05 8.04 28.61
CA GLU A 686 -1.23 8.67 27.28
C GLU A 686 -1.74 7.67 26.23
N ILE A 687 -0.90 6.69 25.86
CA ILE A 687 -1.19 5.67 24.84
C ILE A 687 -1.07 4.29 25.47
N GLU A 688 -2.21 3.68 25.78
CA GLU A 688 -2.27 2.38 26.47
C GLU A 688 -2.88 1.26 25.61
N VAL A 689 -3.51 1.62 24.48
CA VAL A 689 -4.19 0.69 23.58
C VAL A 689 -3.89 1.09 22.14
N LEU A 690 -3.47 0.13 21.32
CA LEU A 690 -3.29 0.30 19.88
C LEU A 690 -4.12 -0.76 19.12
N PRO A 691 -4.80 -0.41 18.03
CA PRO A 691 -4.75 0.90 17.40
C PRO A 691 -5.50 1.94 18.24
N TYR A 692 -4.96 3.17 18.27
CA TYR A 692 -5.54 4.20 19.13
C TYR A 692 -6.92 4.59 18.64
N ARG A 693 -7.83 4.86 19.58
CA ARG A 693 -9.15 5.44 19.33
C ARG A 693 -9.48 6.39 20.47
N PRO A 694 -10.12 7.55 20.22
CA PRO A 694 -10.66 8.42 21.26
C PRO A 694 -11.93 7.83 21.88
N LEU A 695 -11.81 6.63 22.47
CA LEU A 695 -12.90 5.80 22.94
C LEU A 695 -12.62 5.31 24.38
N SER A 696 -13.57 5.52 25.29
CA SER A 696 -13.46 5.05 26.69
C SER A 696 -13.65 3.54 26.84
N LEU A 697 -14.42 2.92 25.94
CA LEU A 697 -14.61 1.47 25.90
C LEU A 697 -13.26 0.77 25.69
N GLN A 698 -12.99 -0.23 26.52
CA GLN A 698 -11.79 -1.05 26.52
C GLN A 698 -12.16 -2.53 26.49
N THR A 699 -11.24 -3.33 25.97
CA THR A 699 -11.22 -4.78 26.12
C THR A 699 -10.03 -5.14 27.00
N ASP A 700 -10.16 -6.18 27.83
CA ASP A 700 -9.06 -6.69 28.65
C ASP A 700 -8.04 -7.49 27.82
N THR A 701 -8.43 -7.94 26.63
CA THR A 701 -7.55 -8.58 25.64
C THR A 701 -7.80 -8.01 24.25
N GLN A 702 -6.75 -7.99 23.41
CA GLN A 702 -6.84 -7.58 22.00
C GLN A 702 -6.52 -8.72 21.04
N ARG A 703 -6.19 -9.91 21.60
CA ARG A 703 -5.96 -11.13 20.85
C ARG A 703 -6.48 -12.35 21.61
N LEU A 704 -7.10 -13.26 20.89
CA LEU A 704 -7.47 -14.59 21.34
C LEU A 704 -6.73 -15.64 20.51
N GLN A 705 -6.18 -16.64 21.18
CA GLN A 705 -5.51 -17.77 20.55
C GLN A 705 -6.21 -19.05 20.98
N PHE A 706 -6.75 -19.77 20.02
CA PHE A 706 -7.36 -21.09 20.20
C PHE A 706 -6.45 -22.13 19.56
N THR A 707 -6.33 -23.29 20.19
CA THR A 707 -5.61 -24.43 19.65
C THR A 707 -6.58 -25.60 19.57
N TRP A 708 -6.69 -26.19 18.39
CA TRP A 708 -7.48 -27.39 18.19
C TRP A 708 -6.84 -28.58 18.93
N SER A 709 -7.68 -29.41 19.53
CA SER A 709 -7.28 -30.67 20.15
C SER A 709 -8.33 -31.74 19.89
N PRO A 710 -8.02 -33.04 20.02
CA PRO A 710 -9.03 -34.09 19.96
C PRO A 710 -10.14 -33.97 21.01
N GLN A 711 -9.92 -33.21 22.09
CA GLN A 711 -10.91 -32.91 23.14
C GLN A 711 -11.80 -31.71 22.79
N GLY A 712 -11.55 -31.06 21.66
CA GLY A 712 -12.24 -29.88 21.18
C GLY A 712 -11.52 -28.57 21.53
N ILE A 713 -12.17 -27.45 21.21
CA ILE A 713 -11.69 -26.09 21.47
C ILE A 713 -12.47 -25.46 22.62
N ALA A 714 -11.76 -25.10 23.69
CA ALA A 714 -12.37 -24.44 24.84
C ALA A 714 -12.81 -22.99 24.51
N PRO A 715 -14.01 -22.57 24.95
CA PRO A 715 -14.45 -21.19 24.77
C PRO A 715 -13.60 -20.23 25.61
N GLN A 716 -13.44 -19.00 25.14
CA GLN A 716 -12.73 -17.93 25.84
C GLN A 716 -13.65 -16.75 26.13
N ARG A 717 -13.20 -15.84 26.98
CA ARG A 717 -13.96 -14.63 27.35
C ARG A 717 -13.16 -13.37 27.06
N VAL A 718 -13.88 -12.31 26.72
CA VAL A 718 -13.36 -10.94 26.64
C VAL A 718 -14.18 -10.07 27.56
N MET A 719 -13.52 -9.33 28.45
CA MET A 719 -14.17 -8.39 29.34
C MET A 719 -14.19 -7.00 28.71
N LEU A 720 -15.38 -6.39 28.67
CA LEU A 720 -15.58 -5.01 28.26
C LEU A 720 -15.71 -4.13 29.50
N SER A 721 -15.04 -2.98 29.49
CA SER A 721 -15.12 -1.98 30.55
C SER A 721 -14.95 -0.57 30.00
N LEU A 722 -15.31 0.45 30.80
CA LEU A 722 -15.01 1.85 30.49
C LEU A 722 -13.79 2.31 31.29
N SER A 723 -12.84 2.97 30.63
CA SER A 723 -11.59 3.45 31.24
C SER A 723 -11.77 4.59 32.23
N LYS A 724 -12.89 5.31 32.13
CA LYS A 724 -13.22 6.48 32.96
C LYS A 724 -14.73 6.59 33.18
N PRO A 725 -15.18 7.23 34.28
CA PRO A 725 -16.59 7.55 34.47
C PRO A 725 -17.16 8.36 33.29
N GLY A 726 -18.43 8.14 32.96
CA GLY A 726 -19.10 8.81 31.86
C GLY A 726 -20.40 8.11 31.46
N GLU A 727 -20.95 8.52 30.31
CA GLU A 727 -22.13 7.89 29.73
C GLU A 727 -21.87 6.42 29.40
N ALA A 728 -22.92 5.61 29.54
CA ALA A 728 -22.88 4.21 29.15
C ALA A 728 -22.68 4.10 27.64
N VAL A 729 -21.84 3.15 27.22
CA VAL A 729 -21.47 2.98 25.82
C VAL A 729 -22.19 1.76 25.25
N SER A 730 -23.04 1.99 24.25
CA SER A 730 -23.65 0.91 23.48
C SER A 730 -22.65 0.36 22.46
N PHE A 731 -22.64 -0.96 22.30
CA PHE A 731 -21.80 -1.64 21.32
C PHE A 731 -22.59 -2.68 20.51
N THR A 732 -22.06 -2.97 19.32
CA THR A 732 -22.43 -4.12 18.50
C THR A 732 -21.16 -4.85 18.08
N ILE A 733 -21.26 -6.18 17.96
CA ILE A 733 -20.20 -6.99 17.39
C ILE A 733 -20.28 -6.91 15.86
N ARG A 734 -19.14 -6.65 15.23
CA ARG A 734 -18.93 -6.80 13.78
C ARG A 734 -17.80 -7.78 13.55
N LYS A 735 -17.91 -8.59 12.50
CA LYS A 735 -16.87 -9.51 12.04
C LYS A 735 -17.13 -9.77 10.57
N ASN A 736 -16.11 -10.26 9.88
CA ASN A 736 -16.27 -10.72 8.51
C ASN A 736 -17.33 -11.84 8.44
N ASP A 737 -18.12 -11.83 7.36
CA ASP A 737 -19.15 -12.82 7.09
C ASP A 737 -18.51 -14.20 6.89
N SER A 738 -17.32 -14.25 6.30
CA SER A 738 -16.53 -15.47 6.05
C SER A 738 -15.90 -16.08 7.31
N LEU A 739 -16.09 -15.48 8.49
CA LEU A 739 -15.68 -16.04 9.79
C LEU A 739 -16.86 -16.76 10.46
N ASP A 740 -17.52 -17.67 9.75
CA ASP A 740 -18.71 -18.40 10.22
C ASP A 740 -18.41 -19.39 11.37
N PHE A 741 -17.16 -19.83 11.49
CA PHE A 741 -16.65 -20.60 12.62
C PHE A 741 -16.53 -19.80 13.92
N LEU A 742 -16.57 -18.46 13.87
CA LEU A 742 -16.38 -17.60 15.04
C LEU A 742 -17.72 -17.05 15.56
N GLN A 743 -18.03 -17.32 16.82
CA GLN A 743 -19.26 -16.89 17.49
C GLN A 743 -18.95 -16.04 18.72
N ILE A 744 -19.66 -14.91 18.89
CA ILE A 744 -19.50 -13.99 20.02
C ILE A 744 -20.88 -13.66 20.60
N GLU A 745 -21.04 -13.84 21.91
CA GLU A 745 -22.27 -13.54 22.64
C GLU A 745 -22.01 -12.71 23.90
N PRO A 746 -22.82 -11.67 24.19
CA PRO A 746 -23.90 -11.15 23.35
C PRO A 746 -23.37 -10.39 22.12
N ALA A 747 -24.14 -10.38 21.02
CA ALA A 747 -23.79 -9.67 19.78
C ALA A 747 -23.97 -8.15 19.86
N ALA A 748 -24.66 -7.65 20.89
CA ALA A 748 -24.80 -6.23 21.19
C ALA A 748 -25.07 -6.06 22.70
N GLY A 749 -24.81 -4.86 23.21
CA GLY A 749 -25.04 -4.57 24.62
C GLY A 749 -24.67 -3.14 25.00
N VAL A 750 -24.71 -2.87 26.30
CA VAL A 750 -24.35 -1.57 26.88
C VAL A 750 -23.37 -1.81 28.02
N VAL A 751 -22.29 -1.02 28.05
CA VAL A 751 -21.27 -1.08 29.10
C VAL A 751 -21.31 0.21 29.93
N SER A 752 -21.41 0.07 31.24
CA SER A 752 -21.40 1.19 32.19
C SER A 752 -20.10 1.19 33.00
N TYR A 753 -19.66 2.36 33.44
CA TYR A 753 -18.45 2.47 34.27
C TYR A 753 -18.62 1.69 35.59
N GLY A 754 -17.61 0.92 35.98
CA GLY A 754 -17.65 0.05 37.17
C GLY A 754 -18.51 -1.23 37.02
N GLN A 755 -19.14 -1.45 35.87
CA GLN A 755 -19.95 -2.64 35.58
C GLN A 755 -19.44 -3.34 34.31
N PRO A 756 -18.35 -4.12 34.42
CA PRO A 756 -17.78 -4.80 33.26
C PRO A 756 -18.75 -5.85 32.70
N LEU A 757 -18.73 -6.03 31.38
CA LEU A 757 -19.57 -7.00 30.66
C LEU A 757 -18.69 -8.07 30.01
N ALA A 758 -19.07 -9.34 30.16
CA ALA A 758 -18.33 -10.45 29.55
C ALA A 758 -18.91 -10.81 28.18
N LEU A 759 -18.05 -10.92 27.17
CA LEU A 759 -18.33 -11.58 25.90
C LEU A 759 -17.83 -13.03 25.98
N ASN A 760 -18.66 -14.00 25.61
CA ASN A 760 -18.25 -15.38 25.39
C ASN A 760 -17.89 -15.56 23.91
N VAL A 761 -16.68 -16.07 23.64
CA VAL A 761 -16.16 -16.32 22.30
C VAL A 761 -15.99 -17.82 22.10
N ARG A 762 -16.62 -18.36 21.07
CA ARG A 762 -16.65 -19.79 20.74
C ARG A 762 -16.20 -20.03 19.31
N ILE A 763 -15.57 -21.18 19.09
CA ILE A 763 -15.19 -21.69 17.78
C ILE A 763 -16.09 -22.88 17.44
N ASP A 764 -16.77 -22.83 16.31
CA ASP A 764 -17.48 -23.94 15.71
C ASP A 764 -16.49 -24.79 14.90
N GLU A 765 -16.02 -25.87 15.50
CA GLU A 765 -14.97 -26.73 14.93
C GLU A 765 -15.37 -27.34 13.58
N ALA A 766 -16.66 -27.59 13.35
CA ALA A 766 -17.15 -28.16 12.10
C ALA A 766 -17.00 -27.21 10.91
N LYS A 767 -16.84 -25.91 11.18
CA LYS A 767 -16.70 -24.84 10.19
C LYS A 767 -15.27 -24.34 10.01
N ILE A 768 -14.29 -24.92 10.71
CA ILE A 768 -12.89 -24.59 10.49
C ILE A 768 -12.50 -25.00 9.05
N PRO A 769 -12.04 -24.06 8.21
CA PRO A 769 -11.92 -24.33 6.78
C PRO A 769 -10.67 -25.16 6.44
N HIS A 770 -9.56 -24.91 7.14
CA HIS A 770 -8.25 -25.48 6.81
C HIS A 770 -7.49 -25.94 8.05
N ALA A 771 -6.67 -26.99 7.88
CA ALA A 771 -5.74 -27.48 8.90
C ALA A 771 -4.50 -26.58 9.03
N LYS A 772 -4.71 -25.31 9.37
CA LYS A 772 -3.66 -24.28 9.51
C LYS A 772 -3.97 -23.34 10.68
N LEU A 773 -3.14 -22.31 10.86
CA LEU A 773 -3.51 -21.15 11.65
C LEU A 773 -4.56 -20.31 10.90
N ASN A 774 -5.83 -20.40 11.32
CA ASN A 774 -6.93 -19.66 10.72
C ASN A 774 -7.07 -18.30 11.42
N SER A 775 -6.99 -17.22 10.66
CA SER A 775 -6.88 -15.85 11.17
C SER A 775 -8.10 -14.99 10.81
N GLY A 776 -8.56 -14.19 11.76
CA GLY A 776 -9.63 -13.22 11.59
C GLY A 776 -9.72 -12.26 12.78
N SER A 777 -10.76 -11.43 12.82
CA SER A 777 -11.02 -10.59 13.99
C SER A 777 -12.52 -10.32 14.14
N PHE A 778 -12.89 -9.83 15.32
CA PHE A 778 -14.17 -9.16 15.53
C PHE A 778 -13.92 -7.79 16.15
N LEU A 779 -14.88 -6.89 15.96
CA LEU A 779 -14.86 -5.52 16.44
C LEU A 779 -15.95 -5.36 17.48
N VAL A 780 -15.59 -4.82 18.64
CA VAL A 780 -16.56 -4.25 19.58
C VAL A 780 -16.80 -2.81 19.15
N ARG A 781 -17.81 -2.60 18.31
CA ARG A 781 -18.03 -1.35 17.56
C ARG A 781 -19.15 -0.51 18.16
N THR A 782 -18.91 0.78 18.33
CA THR A 782 -19.87 1.76 18.84
C THR A 782 -20.65 2.43 17.70
N ALA A 783 -21.78 3.06 18.01
CA ALA A 783 -22.67 3.67 17.01
C ALA A 783 -22.02 4.79 16.17
N ASN A 784 -21.00 5.47 16.71
CA ASN A 784 -20.24 6.51 16.00
C ASN A 784 -19.11 5.96 15.10
N GLY A 785 -18.98 4.63 15.00
CA GLY A 785 -18.03 3.97 14.12
C GLY A 785 -16.65 3.70 14.70
N LEU A 786 -16.38 4.11 15.93
CA LEU A 786 -15.16 3.69 16.64
C LEU A 786 -15.31 2.24 17.13
N SER A 787 -14.18 1.56 17.34
CA SER A 787 -14.21 0.16 17.76
C SER A 787 -13.02 -0.23 18.63
N ARG A 788 -13.13 -1.38 19.29
CA ARG A 788 -11.98 -2.13 19.80
C ARG A 788 -11.86 -3.45 19.04
N PRO A 789 -10.86 -3.60 18.16
CA PRO A 789 -10.62 -4.86 17.46
C PRO A 789 -10.03 -5.91 18.41
N VAL A 790 -10.47 -7.15 18.25
CA VAL A 790 -9.90 -8.33 18.90
C VAL A 790 -9.55 -9.33 17.80
N SER A 791 -8.25 -9.56 17.59
CA SER A 791 -7.79 -10.57 16.65
C SER A 791 -8.03 -11.97 17.21
N VAL A 792 -8.34 -12.91 16.32
CA VAL A 792 -8.63 -14.30 16.64
C VAL A 792 -7.77 -15.18 15.75
N TYR A 793 -6.99 -16.04 16.40
CA TYR A 793 -6.18 -17.06 15.75
C TYR A 793 -6.62 -18.43 16.22
N VAL A 794 -6.96 -19.32 15.29
CA VAL A 794 -7.33 -20.71 15.56
C VAL A 794 -6.30 -21.63 14.93
N ASP A 795 -5.39 -22.15 15.74
CA ASP A 795 -4.40 -23.13 15.29
C ASP A 795 -5.06 -24.51 15.14
N ALA A 796 -5.42 -24.85 13.91
CA ALA A 796 -5.92 -26.17 13.50
C ALA A 796 -4.86 -26.99 12.74
N SER A 797 -3.58 -26.63 12.86
CA SER A 797 -2.48 -27.27 12.11
C SER A 797 -2.35 -28.77 12.39
N ALA A 798 -2.73 -29.21 13.58
CA ALA A 798 -2.75 -30.61 14.01
C ALA A 798 -4.06 -31.37 13.66
N HIS A 799 -5.04 -30.72 13.02
CA HIS A 799 -6.33 -31.32 12.72
C HIS A 799 -6.24 -32.35 11.58
N ARG A 800 -5.96 -33.61 11.94
CA ARG A 800 -5.73 -34.72 11.01
C ARG A 800 -6.79 -34.86 9.92
N ALA A 801 -8.08 -34.90 10.27
CA ALA A 801 -9.14 -35.10 9.28
C ALA A 801 -9.21 -33.96 8.23
N LEU A 802 -8.95 -32.71 8.62
CA LEU A 802 -8.88 -31.58 7.69
C LEU A 802 -7.66 -31.68 6.77
N ALA A 803 -6.51 -32.10 7.31
CA ALA A 803 -5.30 -32.32 6.52
C ALA A 803 -5.48 -33.50 5.53
N GLU A 804 -6.04 -34.62 5.98
CA GLU A 804 -6.34 -35.79 5.14
C GLU A 804 -7.35 -35.44 4.04
N ARG A 805 -8.37 -34.63 4.34
CA ARG A 805 -9.32 -34.11 3.33
C ARG A 805 -8.60 -33.31 2.24
N ALA A 806 -7.67 -32.43 2.61
CA ALA A 806 -6.88 -31.65 1.65
C ALA A 806 -5.92 -32.53 0.81
N ARG A 807 -5.58 -33.73 1.30
CA ARG A 807 -4.66 -34.68 0.63
C ARG A 807 -5.37 -35.84 -0.08
N ALA A 808 -6.70 -35.86 -0.07
CA ALA A 808 -7.48 -37.00 -0.55
C ALA A 808 -7.36 -37.23 -2.07
N HIS A 809 -7.03 -36.18 -2.84
CA HIS A 809 -6.95 -36.21 -4.30
C HIS A 809 -5.68 -35.52 -4.80
N GLY A 810 -5.17 -35.98 -5.95
CA GLY A 810 -4.04 -35.32 -6.63
C GLY A 810 -2.68 -35.40 -5.90
N VAL A 811 -2.55 -36.26 -4.88
CA VAL A 811 -1.31 -36.46 -4.12
C VAL A 811 -0.61 -37.76 -4.54
N ILE A 812 0.68 -37.67 -4.86
CA ILE A 812 1.52 -38.81 -5.24
C ILE A 812 2.73 -38.87 -4.29
N ARG A 813 2.95 -40.01 -3.65
CA ARG A 813 4.06 -40.18 -2.70
C ARG A 813 5.31 -40.75 -3.37
N ALA A 814 6.47 -40.26 -2.94
CA ALA A 814 7.75 -40.79 -3.36
C ALA A 814 8.19 -42.01 -2.56
N LYS A 815 8.97 -42.88 -3.20
CA LYS A 815 9.96 -43.69 -2.51
C LYS A 815 11.20 -42.81 -2.27
N VAL A 816 11.56 -42.59 -1.01
CA VAL A 816 12.70 -41.76 -0.61
C VAL A 816 13.91 -42.67 -0.33
N LYS A 817 15.07 -42.36 -0.93
CA LYS A 817 16.32 -43.10 -0.72
C LYS A 817 17.50 -42.15 -0.48
N ALA A 818 18.07 -42.21 0.72
CA ALA A 818 19.33 -41.53 1.04
C ALA A 818 20.51 -42.13 0.25
N GLN A 819 21.47 -41.30 -0.12
CA GLN A 819 22.71 -41.67 -0.81
C GLN A 819 23.93 -41.44 0.10
N ASP A 820 25.05 -42.06 -0.25
CA ASP A 820 26.30 -41.98 0.53
C ASP A 820 26.93 -40.57 0.52
N ASP A 821 26.61 -39.76 -0.49
CA ASP A 821 27.05 -38.36 -0.61
C ASP A 821 26.19 -37.37 0.19
N GLY A 822 25.21 -37.86 0.97
CA GLY A 822 24.28 -37.05 1.75
C GLY A 822 23.07 -36.50 0.98
N SER A 823 22.96 -36.77 -0.32
CA SER A 823 21.79 -36.44 -1.13
C SER A 823 20.65 -37.47 -0.95
N TYR A 824 19.45 -37.11 -1.41
CA TYR A 824 18.26 -37.97 -1.37
C TYR A 824 17.64 -38.06 -2.76
N VAL A 825 17.37 -39.28 -3.21
CA VAL A 825 16.60 -39.55 -4.44
C VAL A 825 15.13 -39.77 -4.06
N LEU A 826 14.25 -39.00 -4.69
CA LEU A 826 12.80 -39.03 -4.54
C LEU A 826 12.20 -39.61 -5.82
N ARG A 827 11.74 -40.86 -5.77
CA ARG A 827 11.15 -41.55 -6.93
C ARG A 827 9.64 -41.57 -6.87
N PHE A 828 9.00 -40.89 -7.83
CA PHE A 828 7.56 -40.82 -7.99
C PHE A 828 7.10 -41.71 -9.15
N ARG A 829 5.92 -42.35 -8.99
CA ARG A 829 5.18 -42.96 -10.09
C ARG A 829 3.95 -42.10 -10.36
N VAL A 830 4.04 -41.27 -11.39
CA VAL A 830 2.98 -40.37 -11.82
C VAL A 830 1.97 -41.17 -12.64
N PRO A 831 0.69 -41.27 -12.22
CA PRO A 831 -0.29 -42.16 -12.86
C PRO A 831 -0.84 -41.59 -14.17
N GLN A 832 -0.88 -40.27 -14.31
CA GLN A 832 -1.39 -39.56 -15.48
C GLN A 832 -0.68 -38.21 -15.64
N ASP A 833 -0.65 -37.71 -16.87
CA ASP A 833 -0.16 -36.37 -17.19
C ASP A 833 -0.85 -35.33 -16.29
N GLY A 834 -0.08 -34.42 -15.70
CA GLY A 834 -0.61 -33.42 -14.79
C GLY A 834 0.40 -32.36 -14.39
N SER A 835 -0.06 -31.42 -13.56
CA SER A 835 0.73 -30.31 -13.03
C SER A 835 0.85 -30.46 -11.51
N TYR A 836 2.07 -30.60 -11.00
CA TYR A 836 2.28 -30.95 -9.60
C TYR A 836 3.34 -30.06 -8.92
N TYR A 837 3.09 -29.71 -7.66
CA TYR A 837 4.04 -29.08 -6.75
C TYR A 837 4.83 -30.13 -5.97
N LEU A 838 6.14 -29.93 -5.81
CA LEU A 838 7.01 -30.83 -5.05
C LEU A 838 7.10 -30.39 -3.59
N PHE A 839 6.78 -31.31 -2.68
CA PHE A 839 6.87 -31.12 -1.24
C PHE A 839 7.77 -32.18 -0.61
N VAL A 840 8.54 -31.75 0.39
CA VAL A 840 9.47 -32.60 1.13
C VAL A 840 9.24 -32.42 2.63
N ASN A 841 9.12 -33.52 3.36
CA ASN A 841 9.01 -33.53 4.81
C ASN A 841 10.40 -33.70 5.43
N PHE A 842 10.88 -32.65 6.10
CA PHE A 842 12.18 -32.64 6.75
C PHE A 842 12.03 -32.95 8.25
N ALA A 843 12.93 -33.77 8.79
CA ALA A 843 12.97 -34.14 10.21
C ALA A 843 13.26 -32.96 11.15
N ALA A 844 13.87 -31.91 10.62
CA ALA A 844 14.16 -30.65 11.29
C ALA A 844 14.16 -29.53 10.24
N ARG A 845 14.18 -28.26 10.68
CA ARG A 845 14.15 -27.12 9.77
C ARG A 845 15.41 -27.11 8.86
N PRO A 846 15.25 -27.19 7.53
CA PRO A 846 16.38 -27.09 6.61
C PRO A 846 16.87 -25.64 6.48
N SER A 847 18.01 -25.45 5.80
CA SER A 847 18.39 -24.13 5.31
C SER A 847 17.30 -23.59 4.36
N SER A 848 17.27 -22.27 4.14
CA SER A 848 16.23 -21.64 3.30
C SER A 848 16.31 -22.02 1.82
N SER A 849 17.34 -22.78 1.41
CA SER A 849 17.50 -23.24 0.04
C SER A 849 18.16 -24.61 -0.02
N VAL A 850 17.76 -25.41 -1.00
CA VAL A 850 18.38 -26.71 -1.33
C VAL A 850 18.83 -26.69 -2.79
N LYS A 851 19.67 -27.64 -3.17
CA LYS A 851 19.91 -27.96 -4.57
C LYS A 851 18.93 -29.06 -4.97
N GLU A 852 18.16 -28.79 -6.00
CA GLU A 852 17.22 -29.75 -6.58
C GLU A 852 17.71 -30.14 -7.97
N SER A 853 17.67 -31.43 -8.30
CA SER A 853 18.02 -31.93 -9.63
C SER A 853 16.91 -32.78 -10.22
N TYR A 854 16.58 -32.54 -11.49
CA TYR A 854 15.57 -33.26 -12.24
C TYR A 854 15.98 -33.32 -13.72
N ASN A 855 15.91 -34.50 -14.35
CA ASN A 855 16.32 -34.73 -15.75
C ASN A 855 17.73 -34.23 -16.09
N GLY A 856 18.68 -34.38 -15.17
CA GLY A 856 20.08 -33.96 -15.36
C GLY A 856 20.34 -32.46 -15.25
N GLN A 857 19.31 -31.65 -14.96
CA GLN A 857 19.45 -30.24 -14.64
C GLN A 857 19.38 -30.04 -13.13
N SER A 858 20.29 -29.24 -12.59
CA SER A 858 20.28 -28.86 -11.17
C SER A 858 20.04 -27.36 -11.03
N GLU A 859 19.18 -26.97 -10.10
CA GLU A 859 18.90 -25.58 -9.78
C GLU A 859 18.88 -25.34 -8.26
N ARG A 860 18.99 -24.07 -7.88
CA ARG A 860 18.74 -23.65 -6.51
C ARG A 860 17.23 -23.60 -6.30
N ALA A 861 16.72 -24.37 -5.36
CA ALA A 861 15.34 -24.27 -4.92
C ALA A 861 15.25 -23.54 -3.57
N SER A 862 14.34 -22.58 -3.47
CA SER A 862 13.91 -21.99 -2.21
C SER A 862 12.88 -22.88 -1.53
N LEU A 863 12.96 -22.98 -0.21
CA LEU A 863 12.01 -23.75 0.59
C LEU A 863 10.97 -22.84 1.23
N TYR A 864 9.70 -23.19 1.04
CA TYR A 864 8.56 -22.53 1.67
C TYR A 864 7.87 -23.50 2.61
N CYS A 865 7.86 -23.18 3.90
CA CYS A 865 7.20 -23.98 4.93
C CYS A 865 6.60 -23.09 6.01
N SER A 866 5.56 -23.58 6.67
CA SER A 866 4.98 -22.91 7.83
C SER A 866 6.01 -22.79 8.96
N HIS A 867 5.94 -21.72 9.74
CA HIS A 867 6.82 -21.51 10.88
C HIS A 867 6.51 -22.49 12.03
N GLY A 868 7.54 -23.12 12.62
CA GLY A 868 7.39 -24.05 13.76
C GLY A 868 8.68 -24.82 14.08
N SER A 869 8.70 -25.52 15.22
CA SER A 869 9.85 -26.32 15.71
C SER A 869 9.76 -27.82 15.40
N GLN A 870 8.70 -28.25 14.72
CA GLN A 870 8.43 -29.66 14.40
C GLN A 870 8.95 -30.03 12.99
N PRO A 871 9.03 -31.33 12.64
CA PRO A 871 9.21 -31.77 11.27
C PRO A 871 8.12 -31.16 10.36
N LEU A 872 8.52 -30.54 9.25
CA LEU A 872 7.65 -29.71 8.44
C LEU A 872 7.68 -30.16 6.99
N TRP A 873 6.51 -30.16 6.35
CA TRP A 873 6.42 -30.16 4.89
C TRP A 873 6.90 -28.81 4.36
N ALA A 874 7.84 -28.84 3.43
CA ALA A 874 8.29 -27.67 2.71
C ALA A 874 8.07 -27.87 1.22
N PHE A 875 7.50 -26.85 0.59
CA PHE A 875 7.47 -26.74 -0.85
C PHE A 875 8.89 -26.46 -1.37
N VAL A 876 9.31 -27.23 -2.38
CA VAL A 876 10.58 -27.08 -3.09
C VAL A 876 10.29 -26.32 -4.38
N GLY A 877 10.62 -25.04 -4.39
CA GLY A 877 10.29 -24.16 -5.52
C GLY A 877 11.31 -23.05 -5.77
N ARG A 878 10.87 -22.00 -6.43
CA ARG A 878 11.66 -20.84 -6.84
C ARG A 878 11.51 -19.69 -5.85
N ASN A 879 12.41 -18.72 -5.94
CA ASN A 879 12.35 -17.52 -5.10
C ASN A 879 11.38 -16.48 -5.69
N SER A 880 10.11 -16.59 -5.32
CA SER A 880 9.06 -15.63 -5.68
C SER A 880 9.41 -14.19 -5.28
N TYR A 881 10.05 -13.99 -4.13
CA TYR A 881 10.53 -12.67 -3.69
C TYR A 881 11.63 -12.09 -4.59
N GLY A 882 12.32 -12.95 -5.35
CA GLY A 882 13.26 -12.57 -6.40
C GLY A 882 12.62 -12.40 -7.78
N GLY A 883 11.29 -12.40 -7.87
CA GLY A 883 10.52 -12.29 -9.12
C GLY A 883 10.34 -13.61 -9.88
N GLN A 884 10.75 -14.75 -9.31
CA GLN A 884 10.58 -16.06 -9.95
C GLN A 884 9.33 -16.76 -9.47
N VAL A 885 8.35 -16.92 -10.35
CA VAL A 885 7.06 -17.54 -10.01
C VAL A 885 7.20 -19.01 -9.61
N ASN A 886 6.41 -19.40 -8.59
CA ASN A 886 6.17 -20.80 -8.24
C ASN A 886 5.02 -21.43 -9.03
N GLN A 887 5.36 -21.98 -10.21
CA GLN A 887 4.45 -22.76 -11.05
C GLN A 887 4.51 -24.25 -10.71
N PRO A 888 3.39 -24.99 -10.85
CA PRO A 888 3.42 -26.44 -10.76
C PRO A 888 4.16 -27.04 -11.97
N ARG A 889 4.85 -28.16 -11.75
CA ARG A 889 5.63 -28.85 -12.79
C ARG A 889 4.72 -29.73 -13.64
N LYS A 890 4.79 -29.58 -14.96
CA LYS A 890 4.14 -30.50 -15.91
C LYS A 890 4.91 -31.80 -15.97
N LEU A 891 4.29 -32.89 -15.52
CA LEU A 891 4.86 -34.23 -15.52
C LEU A 891 3.95 -35.16 -16.33
N ALA A 892 4.55 -35.99 -17.18
CA ALA A 892 3.82 -37.03 -17.91
C ALA A 892 3.55 -38.24 -17.01
N ALA A 893 2.65 -39.13 -17.42
CA ALA A 893 2.49 -40.44 -16.82
C ALA A 893 3.80 -41.22 -16.90
N GLY A 894 4.32 -41.71 -15.78
CA GLY A 894 5.60 -42.41 -15.77
C GLY A 894 6.35 -42.36 -14.44
N ILE A 895 7.65 -42.65 -14.52
CA ILE A 895 8.56 -42.61 -13.36
C ILE A 895 9.40 -41.34 -13.45
N HIS A 896 9.42 -40.59 -12.35
CA HIS A 896 10.18 -39.36 -12.22
C HIS A 896 11.07 -39.45 -10.98
N GLU A 897 12.35 -39.09 -11.13
CA GLU A 897 13.32 -39.07 -10.04
C GLU A 897 13.85 -37.65 -9.85
N PHE A 898 13.72 -37.15 -8.62
CA PHE A 898 14.29 -35.88 -8.19
C PHE A 898 15.40 -36.15 -7.20
N THR A 899 16.49 -35.40 -7.25
CA THR A 899 17.55 -35.46 -6.25
C THR A 899 17.59 -34.18 -5.46
N ILE A 900 17.52 -34.28 -4.13
CA ILE A 900 17.65 -33.15 -3.20
C ILE A 900 18.99 -33.27 -2.47
N SER A 901 19.76 -32.20 -2.46
CA SER A 901 21.00 -32.09 -1.69
C SER A 901 21.14 -30.72 -1.03
N ALA A 902 22.12 -30.57 -0.15
CA ALA A 902 22.47 -29.27 0.41
C ALA A 902 22.79 -28.26 -0.72
N TRP A 903 22.43 -26.99 -0.49
CA TRP A 903 22.71 -25.93 -1.45
C TRP A 903 24.21 -25.62 -1.55
N ARG A 904 24.92 -25.63 -0.42
CA ARG A 904 26.38 -25.41 -0.37
C ARG A 904 27.09 -26.70 0.01
N ASP A 905 28.26 -26.91 -0.59
CA ASP A 905 29.12 -28.04 -0.26
C ASP A 905 29.53 -27.98 1.23
N GLY A 906 29.36 -29.09 1.93
CA GLY A 906 29.67 -29.20 3.37
C GLY A 906 28.56 -28.71 4.32
N GLU A 907 27.44 -28.18 3.83
CA GLU A 907 26.27 -27.93 4.68
C GLU A 907 25.54 -29.24 5.02
N ALA A 908 25.25 -29.48 6.30
CA ALA A 908 24.45 -30.62 6.72
C ALA A 908 22.97 -30.39 6.37
N MET A 909 22.38 -31.32 5.61
CA MET A 909 20.95 -31.30 5.31
C MET A 909 20.18 -32.16 6.32
N PRO A 910 19.04 -31.68 6.87
CA PRO A 910 18.19 -32.52 7.71
C PRO A 910 17.70 -33.77 6.98
N GLN A 911 17.44 -34.83 7.73
CA GLN A 911 16.88 -36.06 7.17
C GLN A 911 15.54 -35.78 6.47
N ILE A 912 15.39 -36.29 5.25
CA ILE A 912 14.12 -36.29 4.54
C ILE A 912 13.35 -37.56 4.91
N ARG A 913 12.17 -37.40 5.50
CA ARG A 913 11.31 -38.51 5.97
C ARG A 913 10.32 -38.97 4.91
N ALA A 914 9.79 -38.03 4.14
CA ALA A 914 8.81 -38.27 3.09
C ALA A 914 8.91 -37.20 2.01
N ALA A 915 8.39 -37.49 0.83
CA ALA A 915 8.17 -36.50 -0.21
C ALA A 915 6.87 -36.80 -0.97
N ALA A 916 6.25 -35.74 -1.48
CA ALA A 916 4.97 -35.79 -2.16
C ALA A 916 4.96 -34.83 -3.35
N LEU A 917 4.28 -35.23 -4.42
CA LEU A 917 3.79 -34.34 -5.46
C LEU A 917 2.30 -34.07 -5.16
N ALA A 918 1.85 -32.84 -5.32
CA ALA A 918 0.45 -32.46 -5.14
C ALA A 918 -0.04 -31.54 -6.26
N GLU A 919 -1.22 -31.79 -6.80
CA GLU A 919 -1.88 -30.88 -7.77
C GLU A 919 -2.28 -29.57 -7.09
N ASP A 920 -2.79 -29.65 -5.85
CA ASP A 920 -3.08 -28.49 -5.01
C ASP A 920 -1.98 -28.26 -3.97
N HIS A 921 -1.33 -27.11 -4.06
CA HIS A 921 -0.34 -26.66 -3.08
C HIS A 921 -0.87 -26.62 -1.63
N ASN A 922 -2.17 -26.40 -1.42
CA ASN A 922 -2.77 -26.37 -0.08
C ASN A 922 -2.71 -27.71 0.65
N ALA A 923 -2.55 -28.84 -0.06
CA ALA A 923 -2.49 -30.17 0.52
C ALA A 923 -1.37 -30.33 1.57
N PHE A 924 -0.26 -29.61 1.38
CA PHE A 924 0.92 -29.67 2.26
C PHE A 924 1.41 -28.31 2.74
N ALA A 925 1.16 -27.21 2.02
CA ALA A 925 1.65 -25.88 2.41
C ALA A 925 0.99 -25.35 3.70
N LEU A 926 -0.21 -25.83 4.02
CA LEU A 926 -1.03 -25.32 5.13
C LEU A 926 -0.84 -26.06 6.46
N SER A 927 -0.39 -27.32 6.42
CA SER A 927 -0.36 -28.20 7.61
C SER A 927 0.99 -28.91 7.78
N PRO A 928 1.59 -28.84 8.99
CA PRO A 928 2.80 -29.59 9.34
C PRO A 928 2.54 -31.07 9.58
N PHE A 929 1.27 -31.53 9.64
CA PHE A 929 0.91 -32.89 9.99
C PHE A 929 1.63 -33.92 9.10
N ALA A 930 2.46 -34.76 9.71
CA ALA A 930 3.11 -35.89 9.07
C ALA A 930 2.25 -37.16 9.27
N GLU A 931 2.10 -37.94 8.19
CA GLU A 931 1.35 -39.20 8.19
C GLU A 931 2.12 -40.37 8.78
#